data_AF-A0A8S2WQG4-F1
#
_entry.id   AF-A0A8S2WQG4-F1
#
_cell.length_a   1.000
_cell.length_b   1.000
_cell.length_c   1.000
_cell.angle_alpha   90.00
_cell.angle_beta   90.00
_cell.angle_gamma   90.00
#
_symmetry.space_group_name_H-M   'P 1'
#
loop_
_entity.id
_entity.type
_entity.pdbx_description
1 polymer ?
#
loop_
_entity_poly.entity_id
_entity_poly.type
_entity_poly.pdbx_seq_one_letter_code
_entity_poly.pdbx_strand_id
1 'polypeptide(L)'
;YDAKCGKLIYSLYEQKEINNTKNPSIGNRFITTSRIEGNYFDEINFYIPRLTIEDMSSEALQLFCSSYMECIKDISIKSRKPIRKYKTDQLYNDITQNKDILQLAINPQLASVIAAIYNQYEDKLPKKRIDLYEKAIEKMIERLVTPSTTASTNFVSQELGLNAIMLWSILQEIAEYLHSKVEGLSENILKEIIRKYLTDYQQLSSTNLLINIDDLISKLLDIFKYKVGLLNEFGYNSFRFIHRTFQEYLAAKSIIYFNGIERSENMIYQNIKNKIDVPNWRVPLSMTFGILSKLHQQLFNNILTRLLTNEQTSSNAQFSTLVVPFVIIDSLNDMYFPSKNIEYELIRKLADMLLIDYKNMSGFARLKEHQKLIHSYFLKLKKKYYNTTVKWFIEKMNHEDNLSPCANIIYQLKWYNPTFHEIFLKNLHNDSKFWNWSIDSVLRFYSNEIKNDAILTQLKFKNAVNNNPQIVQYIIKNSDWLCLIVALYGGYKNFNIQSSISEYFELGQFLQLPDNERAPFIFYYQNVWGRDDTAYNIAVYLDKKVSKDQWIEKPIFDTNEIYKESFLTTRILELLHTKTSTTVLIKKLRKQINTQKLNTNEKMEALIALIALGDFDFINIIIKEGEKIFLKSFGNRIEQLIYVLKDPIARWSSHINKYLLTIYNDMKINQLKYNLNFSYYYKIYLSLTADSGGLPVDTAMLAEAMDNVGNKCDLYAEYFAFKLTGASDDFRYEMAVIADMFNTSGTTDQILKPFLKISDTAQIYRPVRAYPWPTDIFIFKSNNDDDIPIAFFNCLENFNTNVPYLTDAISN
;
A
#
# COMPACT_ATOMS: atom_id res chain seq x y z
N TYR A 1 -33.99 -12.14 -0.67
CA TYR A 1 -34.60 -10.90 -0.15
C TYR A 1 -35.96 -10.74 -0.81
N ASP A 2 -37.06 -10.80 -0.06
CA ASP A 2 -38.42 -10.65 -0.62
C ASP A 2 -38.90 -9.20 -0.44
N ALA A 3 -39.23 -8.55 -1.55
CA ALA A 3 -39.59 -7.13 -1.59
C ALA A 3 -40.97 -6.81 -1.01
N LYS A 4 -41.86 -7.79 -0.78
CA LYS A 4 -43.20 -7.50 -0.24
C LYS A 4 -43.28 -7.45 1.29
N CYS A 5 -42.35 -8.08 2.00
CA CYS A 5 -42.44 -8.23 3.46
C CYS A 5 -41.21 -7.72 4.24
N GLY A 6 -40.24 -7.09 3.57
CA GLY A 6 -39.19 -6.30 4.23
C GLY A 6 -38.29 -7.07 5.21
N LYS A 7 -38.23 -8.40 5.11
CA LYS A 7 -37.35 -9.27 5.89
C LYS A 7 -36.50 -10.16 4.99
N LEU A 8 -35.26 -10.40 5.43
CA LEU A 8 -34.42 -11.48 4.91
C LEU A 8 -35.00 -12.81 5.39
N ILE A 9 -35.75 -13.48 4.52
CA ILE A 9 -36.11 -14.88 4.71
C ILE A 9 -34.95 -15.70 4.15
N TYR A 10 -34.22 -16.40 5.02
CA TYR A 10 -33.35 -17.49 4.59
C TYR A 10 -34.26 -18.66 4.19
N SER A 11 -34.47 -18.86 2.89
CA SER A 11 -34.91 -20.17 2.42
C SER A 11 -33.69 -21.08 2.52
N LEU A 12 -33.64 -21.93 3.54
CA LEU A 12 -32.90 -23.19 3.46
C LEU A 12 -33.45 -23.90 2.23
N TYR A 13 -32.74 -23.81 1.11
CA TYR A 13 -32.92 -24.77 0.03
C TYR A 13 -32.54 -26.12 0.64
N GLU A 14 -33.52 -26.93 0.99
CA GLU A 14 -33.32 -28.38 1.05
C GLU A 14 -32.72 -28.77 -0.30
N GLN A 15 -31.43 -29.12 -0.28
CA GLN A 15 -30.86 -29.90 -1.36
C GLN A 15 -31.68 -31.19 -1.41
N LYS A 16 -32.60 -31.29 -2.36
CA LYS A 16 -32.96 -32.59 -2.90
C LYS A 16 -31.68 -33.16 -3.46
N GLU A 17 -31.05 -34.06 -2.71
CA GLU A 17 -30.00 -34.92 -3.21
C GLU A 17 -30.49 -35.58 -4.50
N ILE A 18 -30.00 -35.11 -5.63
CA ILE A 18 -30.05 -35.87 -6.86
C ILE A 18 -29.03 -36.97 -6.64
N ASN A 19 -29.51 -38.11 -6.13
CA ASN A 19 -28.74 -39.33 -5.94
C ASN A 19 -28.10 -39.74 -7.26
N ASN A 20 -26.84 -39.36 -7.47
CA ASN A 20 -26.04 -39.85 -8.58
C ASN A 20 -25.33 -41.13 -8.10
N THR A 21 -25.73 -42.25 -8.67
CA THR A 21 -25.74 -43.60 -8.07
C THR A 21 -24.40 -44.34 -8.04
N LYS A 22 -23.22 -43.69 -7.95
CA LYS A 22 -21.94 -44.44 -7.93
C LYS A 22 -20.81 -43.97 -7.00
N ASN A 23 -20.84 -42.77 -6.38
CA ASN A 23 -19.83 -42.41 -5.38
C ASN A 23 -20.26 -41.18 -4.52
N PRO A 24 -20.75 -41.36 -3.29
CA PRO A 24 -21.28 -40.26 -2.45
C PRO A 24 -20.21 -39.37 -1.79
N SER A 25 -18.91 -39.68 -1.92
CA SER A 25 -17.82 -38.93 -1.28
C SER A 25 -17.19 -37.82 -2.12
N ILE A 26 -17.58 -37.66 -3.39
CA ILE A 26 -17.03 -36.63 -4.27
C ILE A 26 -18.21 -35.76 -4.74
N GLY A 27 -18.44 -34.66 -4.01
CA GLY A 27 -19.41 -33.64 -4.40
C GLY A 27 -19.13 -33.08 -5.80
N ASN A 28 -20.12 -32.40 -6.39
CA ASN A 28 -19.99 -31.75 -7.70
C ASN A 28 -18.82 -30.75 -7.68
N ARG A 29 -17.95 -30.80 -8.69
CA ARG A 29 -16.89 -29.80 -8.89
C ARG A 29 -17.42 -28.66 -9.75
N PHE A 30 -17.24 -27.43 -9.29
CA PHE A 30 -17.66 -26.22 -10.00
C PHE A 30 -16.43 -25.39 -10.38
N ILE A 31 -16.41 -24.84 -11.59
CA ILE A 31 -15.49 -23.78 -12.00
C ILE A 31 -16.34 -22.54 -12.23
N THR A 32 -16.11 -21.51 -11.43
CA THR A 32 -16.83 -20.24 -11.53
C THR A 32 -15.89 -19.19 -12.10
N THR A 33 -16.27 -18.59 -13.22
CA THR A 33 -15.50 -17.49 -13.84
C THR A 33 -16.11 -16.15 -13.46
N SER A 34 -15.29 -15.16 -13.10
CA SER A 34 -15.75 -13.82 -12.75
C SER A 34 -14.80 -12.73 -13.23
N ARG A 35 -15.28 -11.47 -13.23
CA ARG A 35 -14.43 -10.30 -13.49
C ARG A 35 -13.76 -9.86 -12.19
N ILE A 36 -12.52 -9.37 -12.30
CA ILE A 36 -11.75 -8.84 -11.16
C ILE A 36 -12.49 -7.70 -10.45
N GLU A 37 -13.11 -6.78 -11.20
CA GLU A 37 -13.77 -5.58 -10.66
C GLU A 37 -15.18 -5.83 -10.08
N GLY A 38 -15.68 -7.07 -10.13
CA GLY A 38 -17.05 -7.38 -9.76
C GLY A 38 -17.32 -7.52 -8.25
N ASN A 39 -16.29 -7.74 -7.41
CA ASN A 39 -16.37 -8.03 -5.97
C ASN A 39 -17.55 -8.91 -5.48
N TYR A 40 -18.17 -9.71 -6.35
CA TYR A 40 -19.31 -10.58 -6.01
C TYR A 40 -18.95 -11.74 -5.04
N PHE A 41 -17.67 -11.91 -4.71
CA PHE A 41 -17.14 -13.05 -3.96
C PHE A 41 -16.62 -12.68 -2.57
N ASP A 42 -16.67 -11.42 -2.16
CA ASP A 42 -16.33 -11.04 -0.77
C ASP A 42 -17.38 -11.57 0.22
N GLU A 43 -18.61 -11.82 -0.25
CA GLU A 43 -19.72 -12.39 0.52
C GLU A 43 -19.78 -13.93 0.46
N ILE A 44 -19.01 -14.58 -0.43
CA ILE A 44 -19.01 -16.05 -0.57
C ILE A 44 -17.95 -16.64 0.35
N ASN A 45 -18.41 -17.16 1.49
CA ASN A 45 -17.62 -17.57 2.65
C ASN A 45 -16.96 -18.96 2.53
N PHE A 46 -16.66 -19.45 1.31
CA PHE A 46 -16.08 -20.78 1.06
C PHE A 46 -14.69 -20.71 0.41
N TYR A 47 -13.83 -21.68 0.76
CA TYR A 47 -12.47 -21.85 0.23
C TYR A 47 -12.51 -22.31 -1.23
N ILE A 48 -12.49 -21.36 -2.16
CA ILE A 48 -12.43 -21.62 -3.60
C ILE A 48 -11.12 -21.01 -4.13
N PRO A 49 -10.17 -21.81 -4.65
CA PRO A 49 -8.96 -21.31 -5.28
C PRO A 49 -9.30 -20.28 -6.37
N ARG A 50 -8.74 -19.07 -6.23
CA ARG A 50 -8.95 -17.97 -7.19
C ARG A 50 -7.77 -17.91 -8.13
N LEU A 51 -8.04 -18.09 -9.41
CA LEU A 51 -7.04 -17.99 -10.47
C LEU A 51 -7.41 -16.81 -11.37
N THR A 52 -6.41 -16.00 -11.72
CA THR A 52 -6.57 -14.89 -12.67
C THR A 52 -6.07 -15.36 -14.03
N ILE A 53 -6.88 -15.19 -15.08
CA ILE A 53 -6.44 -15.43 -16.46
C ILE A 53 -5.45 -14.31 -16.82
N GLU A 54 -4.22 -14.68 -17.16
CA GLU A 54 -3.19 -13.73 -17.58
C GLU A 54 -3.44 -13.21 -19.00
N ASP A 55 -2.85 -12.05 -19.30
CA ASP A 55 -2.77 -11.52 -20.65
C ASP A 55 -2.02 -12.50 -21.58
N MET A 56 -2.37 -12.54 -22.87
CA MET A 56 -1.66 -13.37 -23.85
C MET A 56 -0.19 -12.97 -23.93
N SER A 57 0.69 -13.97 -23.85
CA SER A 57 2.10 -13.78 -24.17
C SER A 57 2.30 -13.38 -25.63
N SER A 58 3.47 -12.85 -25.95
CA SER A 58 3.83 -12.49 -27.32
C SER A 58 3.76 -13.70 -28.25
N GLU A 59 4.14 -14.88 -27.76
CA GLU A 59 4.09 -16.14 -28.51
C GLU A 59 2.64 -16.57 -28.79
N ALA A 60 1.76 -16.46 -27.79
CA ALA A 60 0.33 -16.78 -27.95
C ALA A 60 -0.35 -15.83 -28.94
N LEU A 61 -0.03 -14.54 -28.87
CA LEU A 61 -0.54 -13.53 -29.80
C LEU A 61 -0.04 -13.76 -31.23
N GLN A 62 1.24 -14.11 -31.40
CA GLN A 62 1.80 -14.44 -32.72
C GLN A 62 1.13 -15.68 -33.32
N LEU A 63 0.94 -16.73 -32.51
CA LEU A 63 0.24 -17.94 -32.93
C LEU A 63 -1.20 -17.65 -33.34
N PHE A 64 -1.92 -16.83 -32.56
CA PHE A 64 -3.27 -16.39 -32.91
C PHE A 64 -3.31 -15.66 -34.25
N CYS A 65 -2.43 -14.67 -34.44
CA CYS A 65 -2.40 -13.84 -35.65
C CYS A 65 -2.06 -14.67 -36.89
N SER A 66 -1.02 -15.51 -36.81
CA SER A 66 -0.59 -16.38 -37.93
C SER A 66 -1.69 -17.37 -38.32
N SER A 67 -2.28 -18.06 -37.34
CA SER A 67 -3.40 -19.00 -37.56
C SER A 67 -4.60 -18.32 -38.23
N TYR A 68 -4.94 -17.10 -37.79
CA TYR A 68 -6.03 -16.32 -38.39
C TYR A 68 -5.74 -15.93 -39.84
N MET A 69 -4.53 -15.42 -40.12
CA MET A 69 -4.13 -15.01 -41.46
C MET A 69 -4.07 -16.19 -42.44
N GLU A 70 -3.67 -17.38 -41.98
CA GLU A 70 -3.75 -18.62 -42.76
C GLU A 70 -5.20 -18.99 -43.10
N CYS A 71 -6.12 -18.90 -42.14
CA CYS A 71 -7.54 -19.15 -42.38
C CYS A 71 -8.15 -18.19 -43.41
N ILE A 72 -7.81 -16.90 -43.34
CA ILE A 72 -8.26 -15.90 -44.31
C ILE A 72 -7.72 -16.19 -45.71
N LYS A 73 -6.44 -16.58 -45.81
CA LYS A 73 -5.83 -16.99 -47.07
C LYS A 73 -6.60 -18.18 -47.68
N ASP A 74 -6.90 -19.20 -46.90
CA ASP A 74 -7.66 -20.38 -47.37
C ASP A 74 -9.08 -20.04 -47.82
N ILE A 75 -9.78 -19.16 -47.10
CA ILE A 75 -11.13 -18.68 -47.47
C ILE A 75 -11.06 -17.86 -48.77
N SER A 76 -10.04 -17.00 -48.93
CA SER A 76 -9.88 -16.17 -50.13
C SER A 76 -9.63 -17.01 -51.38
N ILE A 77 -8.83 -18.08 -51.27
CA ILE A 77 -8.56 -19.05 -52.33
C ILE A 77 -9.85 -19.78 -52.74
N LYS A 78 -10.63 -20.24 -51.76
CA LYS A 78 -11.90 -20.96 -52.01
C LYS A 78 -13.00 -20.08 -52.61
N SER A 79 -13.00 -18.78 -52.31
CA SER A 79 -14.07 -17.84 -52.71
C SER A 79 -13.83 -17.10 -54.04
N ARG A 80 -12.76 -17.43 -54.80
CA ARG A 80 -12.39 -16.81 -56.10
C ARG A 80 -12.29 -15.27 -56.07
N LYS A 81 -12.11 -14.68 -54.88
CA LYS A 81 -11.78 -13.26 -54.73
C LYS A 81 -10.31 -13.05 -55.13
N PRO A 82 -9.91 -11.86 -55.62
CA PRO A 82 -8.51 -11.59 -55.94
C PRO A 82 -7.63 -11.90 -54.72
N ILE A 83 -6.63 -12.77 -54.91
CA ILE A 83 -5.71 -13.21 -53.86
C ILE A 83 -4.90 -11.99 -53.43
N ARG A 84 -5.31 -11.32 -52.35
CA ARG A 84 -4.46 -10.34 -51.67
C ARG A 84 -3.25 -11.11 -51.11
N LYS A 85 -2.03 -10.62 -51.35
CA LYS A 85 -0.78 -11.24 -50.84
C LYS A 85 -0.67 -10.99 -49.33
N TYR A 86 -1.37 -11.77 -48.54
CA TYR A 86 -1.24 -11.74 -47.09
C TYR A 86 0.09 -12.39 -46.67
N LYS A 87 0.92 -11.68 -45.90
CA LYS A 87 2.02 -12.32 -45.15
C LYS A 87 1.43 -12.87 -43.84
N THR A 88 1.81 -14.09 -43.47
CA THR A 88 1.33 -14.76 -42.24
C THR A 88 1.58 -13.94 -40.98
N ASP A 89 2.72 -13.25 -40.92
CA ASP A 89 3.10 -12.43 -39.76
C ASP A 89 2.66 -10.96 -39.84
N GLN A 90 1.95 -10.55 -40.90
CA GLN A 90 1.66 -9.12 -41.13
C GLN A 90 0.82 -8.51 -40.01
N LEU A 91 -0.26 -9.19 -39.62
CA LEU A 91 -1.15 -8.74 -38.54
C LEU A 91 -0.38 -8.62 -37.21
N TYR A 92 0.47 -9.60 -36.89
CA TYR A 92 1.30 -9.56 -35.68
C TYR A 92 2.30 -8.39 -35.71
N ASN A 93 2.96 -8.17 -36.85
CA ASN A 93 3.89 -7.06 -37.03
C ASN A 93 3.19 -5.70 -36.91
N ASP A 94 2.01 -5.54 -37.50
CA ASP A 94 1.26 -4.27 -37.44
C ASP A 94 0.71 -4.00 -36.03
N ILE A 95 0.30 -5.04 -35.31
CA ILE A 95 -0.09 -4.94 -33.89
C ILE A 95 1.12 -4.55 -33.03
N THR A 96 2.26 -5.21 -33.19
CA THR A 96 3.45 -4.97 -32.36
C THR A 96 4.11 -3.62 -32.64
N GLN A 97 3.99 -3.08 -33.85
CA GLN A 97 4.44 -1.73 -34.20
C GLN A 97 3.60 -0.63 -33.52
N ASN A 98 2.34 -0.91 -33.17
CA ASN A 98 1.47 0.02 -32.48
C ASN A 98 1.29 -0.39 -31.00
N LYS A 99 2.05 0.24 -30.10
CA LYS A 99 2.02 -0.05 -28.65
C LYS A 99 0.61 -0.01 -28.04
N ASP A 100 -0.24 0.91 -28.49
CA ASP A 100 -1.60 1.05 -27.95
C ASP A 100 -2.49 -0.12 -28.39
N ILE A 101 -2.29 -0.64 -29.61
CA ILE A 101 -3.02 -1.81 -30.10
C ILE A 101 -2.47 -3.10 -29.53
N LEU A 102 -1.14 -3.20 -29.37
CA LEU A 102 -0.53 -4.32 -28.68
C LEU A 102 -1.11 -4.49 -27.28
N GLN A 103 -1.26 -3.40 -26.52
CA GLN A 103 -1.90 -3.43 -25.20
C GLN A 103 -3.37 -3.90 -25.21
N LEU A 104 -4.05 -3.82 -26.35
CA LEU A 104 -5.38 -4.38 -26.51
C LEU A 104 -5.32 -5.83 -26.96
N ALA A 105 -4.44 -6.14 -27.90
CA ALA A 105 -4.31 -7.44 -28.53
C ALA A 105 -3.81 -8.51 -27.57
N ILE A 106 -3.16 -8.16 -26.45
CA ILE A 106 -2.86 -9.13 -25.39
C ILE A 106 -4.13 -9.70 -24.74
N ASN A 107 -5.29 -9.03 -24.85
CA ASN A 107 -6.57 -9.62 -24.50
C ASN A 107 -7.08 -10.48 -25.68
N PRO A 108 -7.28 -11.81 -25.52
CA PRO A 108 -7.70 -12.70 -26.61
C PRO A 108 -8.98 -12.24 -27.32
N GLN A 109 -9.91 -11.68 -26.56
CA GLN A 109 -11.17 -11.21 -27.09
C GLN A 109 -10.98 -10.02 -28.01
N LEU A 110 -10.17 -9.05 -27.59
CA LEU A 110 -9.84 -7.87 -28.39
C LEU A 110 -8.96 -8.23 -29.59
N ALA A 111 -8.04 -9.18 -29.46
CA ALA A 111 -7.26 -9.70 -30.58
C ALA A 111 -8.17 -10.19 -31.72
N SER A 112 -9.27 -10.88 -31.39
CA SER A 112 -10.27 -11.32 -32.38
C SER A 112 -10.99 -10.17 -33.07
N VAL A 113 -11.34 -9.11 -32.33
CA VAL A 113 -11.96 -7.90 -32.89
C VAL A 113 -10.97 -7.17 -33.80
N ILE A 114 -9.71 -7.04 -33.38
CA ILE A 114 -8.62 -6.43 -34.15
C ILE A 114 -8.41 -7.19 -35.46
N ALA A 115 -8.32 -8.52 -35.40
CA ALA A 115 -8.13 -9.37 -36.57
C ALA A 115 -9.31 -9.28 -37.57
N ALA A 116 -10.55 -9.21 -37.05
CA ALA A 116 -11.75 -9.01 -37.86
C ALA A 116 -11.74 -7.66 -38.58
N ILE A 117 -11.39 -6.58 -37.87
CA ILE A 117 -11.31 -5.21 -38.41
C ILE A 117 -10.17 -5.10 -39.42
N TYR A 118 -9.00 -5.67 -39.12
CA TYR A 118 -7.83 -5.62 -39.99
C TYR A 118 -8.15 -6.13 -41.40
N ASN A 119 -8.84 -7.27 -41.48
CA ASN A 119 -9.28 -7.85 -42.75
C ASN A 119 -10.33 -6.97 -43.47
N GLN A 120 -11.17 -6.25 -42.74
CA GLN A 120 -12.23 -5.41 -43.29
C GLN A 120 -11.76 -4.02 -43.73
N TYR A 121 -10.69 -3.47 -43.15
CA TYR A 121 -10.19 -2.11 -43.38
C TYR A 121 -8.82 -2.05 -44.10
N GLU A 122 -8.61 -2.92 -45.09
CA GLU A 122 -7.43 -2.90 -45.97
C GLU A 122 -6.09 -2.87 -45.22
N ASP A 123 -5.93 -3.74 -44.21
CA ASP A 123 -4.67 -3.92 -43.50
C ASP A 123 -4.19 -2.66 -42.73
N LYS A 124 -5.12 -1.76 -42.36
CA LYS A 124 -4.83 -0.57 -41.55
C LYS A 124 -5.51 -0.65 -40.18
N LEU A 125 -4.69 -0.68 -39.14
CA LEU A 125 -5.18 -0.68 -37.77
C LEU A 125 -5.46 0.75 -37.23
N PRO A 126 -6.59 0.98 -36.54
CA PRO A 126 -6.88 2.26 -35.88
C PRO A 126 -5.91 2.55 -34.73
N LYS A 127 -5.57 3.82 -34.49
CA LYS A 127 -4.53 4.17 -33.51
C LYS A 127 -4.93 3.88 -32.05
N LYS A 128 -6.21 3.98 -31.71
CA LYS A 128 -6.73 3.77 -30.35
C LYS A 128 -7.88 2.78 -30.28
N ARG A 129 -8.12 2.23 -29.09
CA ARG A 129 -9.20 1.26 -28.83
C ARG A 129 -10.60 1.79 -29.14
N ILE A 130 -10.87 3.06 -28.85
CA ILE A 130 -12.18 3.68 -29.11
C ILE A 130 -12.49 3.68 -30.61
N ASP A 131 -11.49 4.00 -31.45
CA ASP A 131 -11.65 4.00 -32.91
C ASP A 131 -11.86 2.57 -33.44
N LEU A 132 -11.21 1.60 -32.81
CA LEU A 132 -11.38 0.18 -33.13
C LEU A 132 -12.82 -0.25 -32.89
N TYR A 133 -13.37 0.05 -31.71
CA TYR A 133 -14.76 -0.30 -31.38
C TYR A 133 -15.76 0.45 -32.25
N GLU A 134 -15.54 1.75 -32.48
CA GLU A 134 -16.39 2.57 -33.34
C GLU A 134 -16.52 1.94 -34.73
N LYS A 135 -15.38 1.60 -35.35
CA LYS A 135 -15.32 1.00 -36.69
C LYS A 135 -15.92 -0.40 -36.77
N ALA A 136 -15.68 -1.26 -35.76
CA ALA A 136 -16.31 -2.59 -35.73
C ALA A 136 -17.84 -2.47 -35.70
N ILE A 137 -18.37 -1.63 -34.81
CA ILE A 137 -19.82 -1.46 -34.64
C ILE A 137 -20.42 -0.80 -35.88
N GLU A 138 -19.76 0.21 -36.45
CA GLU A 138 -20.16 0.86 -37.70
C GLU A 138 -20.31 -0.18 -38.83
N LYS A 139 -19.32 -1.05 -39.05
CA LYS A 139 -19.41 -2.09 -40.08
C LYS A 139 -20.49 -3.13 -39.82
N MET A 140 -20.69 -3.51 -38.56
CA MET A 140 -21.76 -4.43 -38.20
C MET A 140 -23.14 -3.81 -38.46
N ILE A 141 -23.31 -2.51 -38.21
CA ILE A 141 -24.54 -1.77 -38.52
C ILE A 141 -24.71 -1.56 -40.03
N GLU A 142 -23.66 -1.15 -40.74
CA GLU A 142 -23.68 -1.02 -42.20
C GLU A 142 -24.09 -2.33 -42.87
N ARG A 143 -23.55 -3.48 -42.44
CA ARG A 143 -23.93 -4.78 -42.99
C ARG A 143 -25.42 -5.10 -42.84
N LEU A 144 -26.08 -4.53 -41.83
CA LEU A 144 -27.52 -4.69 -41.60
C LEU A 144 -28.36 -3.71 -42.43
N VAL A 145 -27.80 -2.54 -42.81
CA VAL A 145 -28.53 -1.40 -43.39
C VAL A 145 -28.21 -1.15 -44.88
N THR A 146 -27.01 -1.48 -45.37
CA THR A 146 -26.52 -1.13 -46.72
C THR A 146 -26.96 -2.15 -47.79
N PRO A 147 -27.34 -1.70 -49.02
CA PRO A 147 -27.72 -2.60 -50.10
C PRO A 147 -26.53 -3.44 -50.59
N SER A 148 -26.64 -4.76 -50.60
CA SER A 148 -25.70 -5.60 -51.35
C SER A 148 -26.22 -5.84 -52.77
N THR A 149 -25.33 -5.80 -53.75
CA THR A 149 -25.64 -6.09 -55.18
C THR A 149 -25.93 -7.58 -55.43
N THR A 150 -25.81 -8.43 -54.41
CA THR A 150 -26.15 -9.85 -54.43
C THR A 150 -27.35 -10.06 -53.50
N ALA A 151 -28.53 -10.20 -54.10
CA ALA A 151 -29.81 -10.39 -53.42
C ALA A 151 -29.74 -11.34 -52.21
N SER A 152 -29.85 -10.79 -50.98
CA SER A 152 -30.34 -11.44 -49.74
C SER A 152 -30.02 -10.70 -48.43
N THR A 153 -29.50 -9.46 -48.42
CA THR A 153 -29.16 -8.74 -47.16
C THR A 153 -29.71 -7.32 -47.05
N ASN A 154 -30.90 -7.03 -47.60
CA ASN A 154 -31.52 -5.68 -47.58
C ASN A 154 -32.75 -5.59 -46.65
N PHE A 155 -32.74 -6.23 -45.48
CA PHE A 155 -33.96 -6.31 -44.67
C PHE A 155 -34.27 -5.02 -43.87
N VAL A 156 -33.27 -4.30 -43.35
CA VAL A 156 -33.53 -3.22 -42.36
C VAL A 156 -33.90 -1.88 -43.02
N SER A 157 -33.18 -1.44 -44.05
CA SER A 157 -33.40 -0.11 -44.63
C SER A 157 -34.60 -0.05 -45.58
N GLN A 158 -34.83 -1.09 -46.39
CA GLN A 158 -35.90 -1.14 -47.38
C GLN A 158 -37.22 -1.66 -46.81
N GLU A 159 -37.21 -2.64 -45.88
CA GLU A 159 -38.45 -3.18 -45.31
C GLU A 159 -38.82 -2.57 -43.95
N LEU A 160 -37.89 -2.04 -43.15
CA LEU A 160 -38.19 -1.49 -41.82
C LEU A 160 -38.14 0.04 -41.73
N GLY A 161 -37.65 0.73 -42.77
CA GLY A 161 -37.46 2.18 -42.77
C GLY A 161 -36.43 2.68 -41.75
N LEU A 162 -35.64 1.78 -41.15
CA LEU A 162 -34.61 2.13 -40.18
C LEU A 162 -33.30 2.47 -40.90
N ASN A 163 -32.78 3.66 -40.64
CA ASN A 163 -31.44 4.04 -41.08
C ASN A 163 -30.38 3.66 -40.02
N ALA A 164 -29.11 3.80 -40.38
CA ALA A 164 -27.99 3.46 -39.49
C ALA A 164 -28.03 4.27 -38.18
N ILE A 165 -28.43 5.56 -38.24
CA ILE A 165 -28.49 6.46 -37.07
C ILE A 165 -29.52 5.97 -36.05
N MET A 166 -30.68 5.51 -36.53
CA MET A 166 -31.74 4.95 -35.67
C MET A 166 -31.25 3.68 -34.99
N LEU A 167 -30.62 2.76 -35.74
CA LEU A 167 -30.11 1.50 -35.18
C LEU A 167 -29.00 1.75 -34.16
N TRP A 168 -28.10 2.71 -34.41
CA TRP A 168 -27.10 3.15 -33.44
C TRP A 168 -27.74 3.63 -32.13
N SER A 169 -28.79 4.44 -32.22
CA SER A 169 -29.46 5.03 -31.06
C SER A 169 -30.19 3.98 -30.22
N ILE A 170 -30.92 3.07 -30.88
CA ILE A 170 -31.59 1.93 -30.23
C ILE A 170 -30.57 1.07 -29.47
N LEU A 171 -29.44 0.74 -30.10
CA LEU A 171 -28.40 -0.08 -29.48
C LEU A 171 -27.71 0.63 -28.30
N GLN A 172 -27.57 1.96 -28.32
CA GLN A 172 -27.05 2.74 -27.20
C GLN A 172 -27.98 2.67 -25.97
N GLU A 173 -29.30 2.77 -26.17
CA GLU A 173 -30.27 2.69 -25.08
C GLU A 173 -30.36 1.29 -24.48
N ILE A 174 -30.33 0.27 -25.34
CA ILE A 174 -30.24 -1.12 -24.90
C ILE A 174 -28.96 -1.34 -24.09
N ALA A 175 -27.83 -0.79 -24.53
CA ALA A 175 -26.56 -0.90 -23.83
C ALA A 175 -26.59 -0.19 -22.46
N GLU A 176 -27.13 1.02 -22.37
CA GLU A 176 -27.28 1.74 -21.10
C GLU A 176 -28.09 0.94 -20.08
N TYR A 177 -29.23 0.40 -20.53
CA TYR A 177 -30.11 -0.39 -19.69
C TYR A 177 -29.40 -1.65 -19.19
N LEU A 178 -28.84 -2.44 -20.12
CA LEU A 178 -28.11 -3.67 -19.81
C LEU A 178 -26.88 -3.42 -18.93
N HIS A 179 -26.27 -2.24 -19.01
CA HIS A 179 -25.11 -1.91 -18.20
C HIS A 179 -25.48 -1.39 -16.81
N SER A 180 -26.69 -0.81 -16.66
CA SER A 180 -27.25 -0.36 -15.38
C SER A 180 -27.88 -1.48 -14.55
N LYS A 181 -28.08 -2.67 -15.13
CA LYS A 181 -28.73 -3.83 -14.48
C LYS A 181 -27.77 -5.02 -14.41
N VAL A 182 -27.95 -5.86 -13.38
CA VAL A 182 -27.15 -7.08 -13.16
C VAL A 182 -27.70 -8.27 -13.96
N GLU A 183 -28.99 -8.24 -14.32
CA GLU A 183 -29.70 -9.31 -15.03
C GLU A 183 -29.64 -9.15 -16.56
N GLY A 184 -29.89 -10.25 -17.28
CA GLY A 184 -30.06 -10.23 -18.74
C GLY A 184 -31.32 -9.46 -19.16
N LEU A 185 -31.34 -8.98 -20.42
CA LEU A 185 -32.47 -8.21 -20.92
C LEU A 185 -33.59 -9.15 -21.38
N SER A 186 -34.74 -9.14 -20.71
CA SER A 186 -35.88 -9.92 -21.17
C SER A 186 -36.45 -9.35 -22.48
N GLU A 187 -37.06 -10.21 -23.31
CA GLU A 187 -37.70 -9.77 -24.55
C GLU A 187 -38.74 -8.65 -24.31
N ASN A 188 -39.51 -8.73 -23.23
CA ASN A 188 -40.53 -7.73 -22.91
C ASN A 188 -39.91 -6.35 -22.65
N ILE A 189 -38.83 -6.31 -21.87
CA ILE A 189 -38.13 -5.06 -21.58
C ILE A 189 -37.44 -4.53 -22.84
N LEU A 190 -36.87 -5.41 -23.67
CA LEU A 190 -36.30 -5.01 -24.97
C LEU A 190 -37.37 -4.36 -25.85
N LYS A 191 -38.58 -4.93 -25.92
CA LYS A 191 -39.73 -4.34 -26.64
C LYS A 191 -40.09 -2.97 -26.09
N GLU A 192 -40.11 -2.80 -24.77
CA GLU A 192 -40.42 -1.51 -24.12
C GLU A 192 -39.39 -0.43 -24.47
N ILE A 193 -38.10 -0.76 -24.43
CA ILE A 193 -37.02 0.17 -24.79
C ILE A 193 -37.16 0.60 -26.25
N ILE A 194 -37.28 -0.36 -27.17
CA ILE A 194 -37.41 -0.06 -28.61
C ILE A 194 -38.68 0.74 -28.88
N ARG A 195 -39.81 0.37 -28.25
CA ARG A 195 -41.09 1.09 -28.40
C ARG A 195 -40.96 2.54 -27.94
N LYS A 196 -40.35 2.76 -26.78
CA LYS A 196 -40.14 4.09 -26.23
C LYS A 196 -39.33 4.95 -27.20
N TYR A 197 -38.17 4.46 -27.65
CA TYR A 197 -37.33 5.15 -28.63
C TYR A 197 -38.11 5.52 -29.90
N LEU A 198 -38.82 4.56 -30.50
CA LEU A 198 -39.54 4.78 -31.76
C LEU A 198 -40.70 5.78 -31.60
N THR A 199 -41.39 5.75 -30.46
CA THR A 199 -42.49 6.68 -30.16
C THR A 199 -41.95 8.10 -29.97
N ASP A 200 -40.87 8.27 -29.19
CA ASP A 200 -40.22 9.56 -28.98
C ASP A 200 -39.67 10.10 -30.32
N TYR A 201 -39.08 9.24 -31.14
CA TYR A 201 -38.56 9.60 -32.46
C TYR A 201 -39.67 10.09 -33.40
N GLN A 202 -40.82 9.42 -33.47
CA GLN A 202 -41.97 9.88 -34.27
C GLN A 202 -42.47 11.26 -33.82
N GLN A 203 -42.57 11.48 -32.51
CA GLN A 203 -43.02 12.76 -31.95
C GLN A 203 -42.04 13.91 -32.28
N LEU A 204 -40.73 13.65 -32.20
CA LEU A 204 -39.70 14.66 -32.44
C LEU A 204 -39.45 14.95 -33.93
N SER A 205 -39.55 13.94 -34.78
CA SER A 205 -39.18 14.05 -36.20
C SER A 205 -40.33 14.53 -37.11
N SER A 206 -41.57 14.56 -36.63
CA SER A 206 -42.76 14.83 -37.48
C SER A 206 -42.84 13.90 -38.71
N THR A 207 -42.20 12.73 -38.65
CA THR A 207 -42.21 11.72 -39.72
C THR A 207 -43.05 10.52 -39.30
N ASN A 208 -43.95 10.09 -40.19
CA ASN A 208 -44.68 8.84 -40.00
C ASN A 208 -43.78 7.68 -40.45
N LEU A 209 -43.53 6.72 -39.54
CA LEU A 209 -42.86 5.47 -39.93
C LEU A 209 -43.70 4.73 -40.97
N LEU A 210 -43.04 4.09 -41.94
CA LEU A 210 -43.69 3.35 -43.03
C LEU A 210 -44.53 2.14 -42.54
N ILE A 211 -44.28 1.68 -41.30
CA ILE A 211 -44.86 0.49 -40.68
C ILE A 211 -45.30 0.82 -39.25
N ASN A 212 -46.34 0.14 -38.76
CA ASN A 212 -46.74 0.20 -37.34
C ASN A 212 -45.57 -0.19 -36.42
N ILE A 213 -45.36 0.58 -35.35
CA ILE A 213 -44.31 0.36 -34.33
C ILE A 213 -44.27 -1.10 -33.85
N ASP A 214 -45.42 -1.76 -33.66
CA ASP A 214 -45.47 -3.16 -33.18
C ASP A 214 -44.87 -4.18 -34.15
N ASP A 215 -45.18 -4.02 -35.44
CA ASP A 215 -44.64 -4.88 -36.50
C ASP A 215 -43.15 -4.60 -36.71
N LEU A 216 -42.74 -3.33 -36.60
CA LEU A 216 -41.34 -2.92 -36.65
C LEU A 216 -40.51 -3.53 -35.50
N ILE A 217 -41.02 -3.49 -34.27
CA ILE A 217 -40.36 -4.11 -33.11
C ILE A 217 -40.22 -5.62 -33.31
N SER A 218 -41.27 -6.28 -33.78
CA SER A 218 -41.27 -7.74 -33.98
C SER A 218 -40.22 -8.15 -35.02
N LYS A 219 -40.17 -7.45 -36.16
CA LYS A 219 -39.15 -7.71 -37.18
C LYS A 219 -37.74 -7.38 -36.72
N LEU A 220 -37.55 -6.32 -35.92
CA LEU A 220 -36.24 -5.99 -35.35
C LEU A 220 -35.76 -7.05 -34.36
N LEU A 221 -36.67 -7.65 -33.58
CA LEU A 221 -36.35 -8.79 -32.71
C LEU A 221 -35.96 -10.03 -33.51
N ASP A 222 -36.66 -10.36 -34.59
CA ASP A 222 -36.28 -11.48 -35.46
C ASP A 222 -34.88 -11.28 -36.06
N ILE A 223 -34.51 -10.03 -36.35
CA ILE A 223 -33.14 -9.70 -36.77
C ILE A 223 -32.15 -9.97 -35.63
N PHE A 224 -32.41 -9.51 -34.41
CA PHE A 224 -31.54 -9.80 -33.27
C PHE A 224 -31.49 -11.29 -32.89
N LYS A 225 -32.56 -12.06 -33.13
CA LYS A 225 -32.60 -13.50 -32.84
C LYS A 225 -31.88 -14.34 -33.89
N TYR A 226 -32.15 -14.08 -35.18
CA TYR A 226 -31.84 -15.01 -36.25
C TYR A 226 -30.78 -14.51 -37.23
N LYS A 227 -30.49 -13.20 -37.26
CA LYS A 227 -29.45 -12.61 -38.12
C LYS A 227 -28.28 -12.16 -37.27
N VAL A 228 -27.19 -12.93 -37.32
CA VAL A 228 -25.93 -12.70 -36.57
C VAL A 228 -25.59 -11.20 -36.51
N GLY A 229 -25.75 -10.59 -35.34
CA GLY A 229 -25.66 -9.14 -35.15
C GLY A 229 -25.21 -8.76 -33.74
N LEU A 230 -24.89 -7.49 -33.50
CA LEU A 230 -24.31 -6.97 -32.25
C LEU A 230 -25.01 -7.45 -30.95
N LEU A 231 -26.31 -7.77 -31.03
CA LEU A 231 -27.18 -8.26 -29.96
C LEU A 231 -27.79 -9.60 -30.36
N ASN A 232 -27.69 -10.62 -29.50
CA ASN A 232 -28.22 -11.98 -29.73
C ASN A 232 -29.07 -12.46 -28.55
N GLU A 233 -30.00 -13.39 -28.83
CA GLU A 233 -30.68 -14.17 -27.79
C GLU A 233 -29.70 -15.17 -27.14
N PHE A 234 -29.66 -15.19 -25.81
CA PHE A 234 -28.82 -16.05 -24.97
C PHE A 234 -29.67 -16.67 -23.87
N GLY A 235 -30.22 -17.85 -24.13
CA GLY A 235 -31.26 -18.47 -23.30
C GLY A 235 -32.65 -17.97 -23.67
N TYR A 236 -33.68 -18.70 -23.24
CA TYR A 236 -35.06 -18.40 -23.61
C TYR A 236 -35.48 -16.98 -23.18
N ASN A 237 -35.87 -16.15 -24.15
CA ASN A 237 -36.35 -14.77 -23.96
C ASN A 237 -35.36 -13.83 -23.28
N SER A 238 -34.05 -14.07 -23.38
CA SER A 238 -33.02 -13.20 -22.81
C SER A 238 -32.02 -12.75 -23.87
N PHE A 239 -31.71 -11.46 -23.91
CA PHE A 239 -30.84 -10.86 -24.91
C PHE A 239 -29.56 -10.30 -24.28
N ARG A 240 -28.46 -10.43 -25.01
CA ARG A 240 -27.17 -9.84 -24.63
C ARG A 240 -26.38 -9.42 -25.87
N PHE A 241 -25.45 -8.48 -25.68
CA PHE A 241 -24.48 -8.18 -26.73
C PHE A 241 -23.55 -9.38 -26.95
N ILE A 242 -23.14 -9.61 -28.21
CA ILE A 242 -22.16 -10.66 -28.56
C ILE A 242 -20.91 -10.54 -27.69
N HIS A 243 -20.50 -9.30 -27.42
CA HIS A 243 -19.35 -9.00 -26.60
C HIS A 243 -19.65 -7.80 -25.70
N ARG A 244 -19.29 -7.93 -24.42
CA ARG A 244 -19.51 -6.86 -23.45
C ARG A 244 -18.73 -5.57 -23.73
N THR A 245 -17.62 -5.59 -24.46
CA THR A 245 -16.90 -4.36 -24.83
C THR A 245 -17.67 -3.51 -25.83
N PHE A 246 -18.45 -4.13 -26.74
CA PHE A 246 -19.39 -3.38 -27.58
C PHE A 246 -20.53 -2.79 -26.76
N GLN A 247 -21.04 -3.53 -25.77
CA GLN A 247 -22.00 -2.99 -24.79
C GLN A 247 -21.40 -1.79 -24.03
N GLU A 248 -20.16 -1.90 -23.54
CA GLU A 248 -19.48 -0.83 -22.79
C GLU A 248 -19.26 0.41 -23.66
N TYR A 249 -18.87 0.24 -24.93
CA TYR A 249 -18.73 1.34 -25.87
C TYR A 249 -20.07 2.03 -26.20
N LEU A 250 -21.13 1.24 -26.44
CA LEU A 250 -22.46 1.78 -26.70
C LEU A 250 -23.04 2.47 -25.48
N ALA A 251 -22.82 1.94 -24.28
CA ALA A 251 -23.17 2.59 -23.02
C ALA A 251 -22.37 3.90 -22.80
N ALA A 252 -21.11 3.96 -23.28
CA ALA A 252 -20.33 5.18 -23.25
C ALA A 252 -20.89 6.27 -24.16
N LYS A 253 -21.31 5.90 -25.39
CA LYS A 253 -22.03 6.80 -26.31
C LYS A 253 -23.38 7.22 -25.72
N SER A 254 -24.08 6.31 -25.03
CA SER A 254 -25.35 6.60 -24.38
C SER A 254 -25.24 7.59 -23.22
N ILE A 255 -24.05 7.96 -22.74
CA ILE A 255 -23.88 9.08 -21.79
C ILE A 255 -23.95 10.43 -22.51
N ILE A 256 -23.49 10.47 -23.77
CA ILE A 256 -23.39 11.67 -24.61
C ILE A 256 -24.67 11.89 -25.42
N TYR A 257 -25.26 10.81 -25.94
CA TYR A 257 -26.42 10.85 -26.83
C TYR A 257 -27.66 10.17 -26.22
N PHE A 258 -28.84 10.70 -26.54
CA PHE A 258 -30.15 10.12 -26.20
C PHE A 258 -31.11 10.30 -27.36
N ASN A 259 -31.87 9.27 -27.73
CA ASN A 259 -32.78 9.32 -28.88
C ASN A 259 -32.10 9.81 -30.19
N GLY A 260 -30.80 9.57 -30.36
CA GLY A 260 -30.02 10.04 -31.53
C GLY A 260 -29.63 11.52 -31.52
N ILE A 261 -29.90 12.24 -30.42
CA ILE A 261 -29.58 13.66 -30.23
C ILE A 261 -28.51 13.78 -29.14
N GLU A 262 -27.59 14.73 -29.31
CA GLU A 262 -26.59 15.05 -28.29
C GLU A 262 -27.25 15.69 -27.06
N ARG A 263 -26.95 15.17 -25.86
CA ARG A 263 -27.43 15.74 -24.61
C ARG A 263 -26.74 17.06 -24.31
N SER A 264 -27.44 17.94 -23.58
CA SER A 264 -26.83 19.17 -23.06
C SER A 264 -25.65 18.88 -22.11
N GLU A 265 -24.71 19.83 -22.00
CA GLU A 265 -23.55 19.73 -21.09
C GLU A 265 -23.96 19.35 -19.66
N ASN A 266 -25.04 19.97 -19.14
CA ASN A 266 -25.56 19.69 -17.81
C ASN A 266 -26.02 18.24 -17.64
N MET A 267 -26.71 17.68 -18.65
CA MET A 267 -27.17 16.29 -18.60
C MET A 267 -26.00 15.30 -18.68
N ILE A 268 -25.00 15.57 -19.53
CA ILE A 268 -23.81 14.73 -19.63
C ILE A 268 -23.04 14.74 -18.31
N TYR A 269 -22.83 15.91 -17.72
CA TYR A 269 -22.19 16.04 -16.41
C TYR A 269 -22.94 15.26 -15.32
N GLN A 270 -24.26 15.39 -15.23
CA GLN A 270 -25.05 14.65 -14.24
C GLN A 270 -25.02 13.13 -14.47
N ASN A 271 -25.05 12.69 -15.74
CA ASN A 271 -24.90 11.28 -16.08
C ASN A 271 -23.55 10.71 -15.63
N ILE A 272 -22.46 11.44 -15.88
CA ILE A 272 -21.12 11.04 -15.41
C ILE A 272 -21.10 10.98 -13.89
N LYS A 273 -21.56 12.05 -13.21
CA LYS A 273 -21.57 12.14 -11.75
C LYS A 273 -22.35 10.99 -11.10
N ASN A 274 -23.53 10.66 -11.61
CA ASN A 274 -24.36 9.58 -11.07
C ASN A 274 -23.77 8.17 -11.28
N LYS A 275 -22.83 8.04 -12.22
CA LYS A 275 -22.24 6.75 -12.61
C LYS A 275 -20.79 6.57 -12.13
N ILE A 276 -20.13 7.64 -11.66
CA ILE A 276 -18.69 7.63 -11.35
C ILE A 276 -18.32 6.67 -10.22
N ASP A 277 -19.18 6.59 -9.20
CA ASP A 277 -18.99 5.71 -8.04
C ASP A 277 -19.51 4.28 -8.28
N VAL A 278 -20.07 3.99 -9.45
CA VAL A 278 -20.63 2.67 -9.77
C VAL A 278 -19.55 1.82 -10.47
N PRO A 279 -19.04 0.74 -9.85
CA PRO A 279 -17.86 0.02 -10.36
C PRO A 279 -17.98 -0.45 -11.82
N ASN A 280 -19.15 -0.97 -12.21
CA ASN A 280 -19.39 -1.45 -13.57
C ASN A 280 -19.20 -0.36 -14.64
N TRP A 281 -19.49 0.90 -14.30
CA TRP A 281 -19.45 2.04 -15.22
C TRP A 281 -18.05 2.60 -15.48
N ARG A 282 -17.02 2.12 -14.79
CA ARG A 282 -15.63 2.59 -14.95
C ARG A 282 -15.13 2.51 -16.39
N VAL A 283 -15.35 1.38 -17.07
CA VAL A 283 -14.93 1.17 -18.47
C VAL A 283 -15.73 2.04 -19.44
N PRO A 284 -17.08 2.09 -19.40
CA PRO A 284 -17.84 3.04 -20.19
C PRO A 284 -17.45 4.49 -19.96
N LEU A 285 -17.22 4.93 -18.72
CA LEU A 285 -16.79 6.30 -18.42
C LEU A 285 -15.44 6.62 -19.05
N SER A 286 -14.50 5.67 -19.01
CA SER A 286 -13.22 5.81 -19.72
C SER A 286 -13.40 6.03 -21.20
N MET A 287 -14.30 5.26 -21.82
CA MET A 287 -14.62 5.44 -23.23
C MET A 287 -15.35 6.76 -23.49
N THR A 288 -16.24 7.20 -22.60
CA THR A 288 -16.95 8.47 -22.70
C THR A 288 -15.98 9.64 -22.72
N PHE A 289 -14.99 9.67 -21.82
CA PHE A 289 -13.97 10.72 -21.83
C PHE A 289 -13.13 10.68 -23.11
N GLY A 290 -12.77 9.50 -23.60
CA GLY A 290 -12.07 9.38 -24.88
C GLY A 290 -12.90 9.87 -26.06
N ILE A 291 -14.20 9.56 -26.13
CA ILE A 291 -15.12 10.05 -27.18
C ILE A 291 -15.27 11.58 -27.08
N LEU A 292 -15.51 12.12 -25.88
CA LEU A 292 -15.65 13.57 -25.66
C LEU A 292 -14.37 14.32 -26.07
N SER A 293 -13.20 13.82 -25.67
CA SER A 293 -11.92 14.45 -26.03
C SER A 293 -11.64 14.43 -27.54
N LYS A 294 -12.18 13.44 -28.27
CA LYS A 294 -12.05 13.31 -29.73
C LYS A 294 -13.01 14.22 -30.49
N LEU A 295 -14.29 14.19 -30.14
CA LEU A 295 -15.37 14.79 -30.93
C LEU A 295 -15.80 16.17 -30.41
N HIS A 296 -15.71 16.40 -29.09
CA HIS A 296 -16.34 17.52 -28.39
C HIS A 296 -15.40 18.21 -27.41
N GLN A 297 -14.28 18.72 -27.92
CA GLN A 297 -13.16 19.14 -27.09
C GLN A 297 -13.46 20.28 -26.10
N GLN A 298 -14.28 21.26 -26.50
CA GLN A 298 -14.69 22.35 -25.61
C GLN A 298 -15.58 21.83 -24.47
N LEU A 299 -16.58 21.01 -24.81
CA LEU A 299 -17.47 20.35 -23.87
C LEU A 299 -16.69 19.45 -22.89
N PHE A 300 -15.73 18.68 -23.40
CA PHE A 300 -14.82 17.86 -22.60
C PHE A 300 -14.08 18.69 -21.55
N ASN A 301 -13.48 19.82 -21.96
CA ASN A 301 -12.76 20.70 -21.04
C ASN A 301 -13.66 21.33 -19.98
N ASN A 302 -14.90 21.69 -20.34
CA ASN A 302 -15.89 22.22 -19.39
C ASN A 302 -16.28 21.16 -18.35
N ILE A 303 -16.65 19.96 -18.80
CA ILE A 303 -17.00 18.83 -17.93
C ILE A 303 -15.84 18.49 -16.99
N LEU A 304 -14.63 18.38 -17.53
CA LEU A 304 -13.43 18.05 -16.77
C LEU A 304 -13.14 19.12 -15.72
N THR A 305 -13.20 20.41 -16.09
CA THR A 305 -13.02 21.51 -15.14
C THR A 305 -14.07 21.41 -14.04
N ARG A 306 -15.33 21.18 -14.40
CA ARG A 306 -16.44 21.08 -13.44
C ARG A 306 -16.29 19.90 -12.48
N LEU A 307 -15.87 18.73 -12.97
CA LEU A 307 -15.59 17.55 -12.13
C LEU A 307 -14.42 17.79 -11.17
N LEU A 308 -13.37 18.48 -11.63
CA LEU A 308 -12.19 18.76 -10.82
C LEU A 308 -12.38 19.92 -9.83
N THR A 309 -13.35 20.83 -10.04
CA THR A 309 -13.55 22.01 -9.17
C THR A 309 -14.74 21.91 -8.21
N ASN A 310 -15.88 21.34 -8.62
CA ASN A 310 -17.13 21.39 -7.83
C ASN A 310 -17.21 20.40 -6.67
N GLU A 311 -16.23 19.52 -6.48
CA GLU A 311 -16.19 18.61 -5.34
C GLU A 311 -15.42 19.16 -4.14
N GLN A 312 -14.79 20.33 -4.27
CA GLN A 312 -14.12 21.01 -3.15
C GLN A 312 -15.10 21.68 -2.16
N THR A 313 -16.40 21.77 -2.46
CA THR A 313 -17.36 22.58 -1.69
C THR A 313 -18.33 21.80 -0.80
N SER A 314 -18.35 20.46 -0.82
CA SER A 314 -19.23 19.66 0.04
C SER A 314 -18.46 18.98 1.18
N SER A 315 -18.54 19.56 2.37
CA SER A 315 -17.93 19.10 3.63
C SER A 315 -18.35 17.71 4.13
N ASN A 316 -19.26 17.00 3.43
CA ASN A 316 -19.83 15.73 3.87
C ASN A 316 -19.57 14.52 2.93
N ALA A 317 -18.76 14.66 1.87
CA ALA A 317 -18.46 13.57 0.94
C ALA A 317 -16.98 13.17 1.00
N GLN A 318 -16.54 12.59 2.12
CA GLN A 318 -15.12 12.19 2.33
C GLN A 318 -14.62 11.08 1.40
N PHE A 319 -15.48 10.48 0.55
CA PHE A 319 -15.11 9.34 -0.30
C PHE A 319 -15.33 9.56 -1.81
N SER A 320 -16.10 10.56 -2.26
CA SER A 320 -16.38 10.75 -3.70
C SER A 320 -15.24 11.44 -4.46
N THR A 321 -14.39 12.21 -3.78
CA THR A 321 -13.34 13.03 -4.43
C THR A 321 -12.23 12.21 -5.08
N LEU A 322 -11.97 10.99 -4.60
CA LEU A 322 -10.90 10.13 -5.09
C LEU A 322 -11.27 9.33 -6.35
N VAL A 323 -12.55 9.04 -6.54
CA VAL A 323 -12.98 8.21 -7.67
C VAL A 323 -12.78 8.98 -8.98
N VAL A 324 -12.96 10.30 -8.97
CA VAL A 324 -12.73 11.19 -10.11
C VAL A 324 -11.30 11.06 -10.68
N PRO A 325 -10.22 11.34 -9.92
CA PRO A 325 -8.87 11.22 -10.45
C PRO A 325 -8.54 9.79 -10.87
N PHE A 326 -9.06 8.77 -10.17
CA PHE A 326 -8.86 7.37 -10.54
C PHE A 326 -9.43 7.04 -11.92
N VAL A 327 -10.71 7.36 -12.15
CA VAL A 327 -11.37 7.12 -13.44
C VAL A 327 -10.67 7.92 -14.55
N ILE A 328 -10.37 9.20 -14.32
CA ILE A 328 -9.71 10.03 -15.34
C ILE A 328 -8.31 9.50 -15.67
N ILE A 329 -7.50 9.09 -14.69
CA ILE A 329 -6.16 8.53 -14.94
C ILE A 329 -6.23 7.26 -15.79
N ASP A 330 -7.19 6.38 -15.53
CA ASP A 330 -7.40 5.18 -16.36
C ASP A 330 -7.82 5.52 -17.78
N SER A 331 -8.49 6.65 -17.94
CA SER A 331 -9.00 7.14 -19.22
C SER A 331 -7.94 7.86 -20.06
N LEU A 332 -6.78 8.21 -19.50
CA LEU A 332 -5.74 8.98 -20.20
C LEU A 332 -5.21 8.28 -21.46
N ASN A 333 -5.25 6.95 -21.54
CA ASN A 333 -4.88 6.21 -22.76
C ASN A 333 -5.86 6.48 -23.91
N ASP A 334 -7.13 6.65 -23.58
CA ASP A 334 -8.20 6.85 -24.54
C ASP A 334 -8.31 8.30 -25.03
N MET A 335 -7.92 9.26 -24.20
CA MET A 335 -8.12 10.69 -24.46
C MET A 335 -7.24 11.28 -25.57
N TYR A 336 -7.82 12.11 -26.41
CA TYR A 336 -7.13 12.88 -27.44
C TYR A 336 -6.83 14.29 -26.91
N PHE A 337 -5.55 14.64 -26.90
CA PHE A 337 -5.11 15.96 -26.46
C PHE A 337 -4.72 16.83 -27.66
N PRO A 338 -5.23 18.07 -27.77
CA PRO A 338 -4.90 18.97 -28.87
C PRO A 338 -3.48 19.53 -28.75
N SER A 339 -2.93 19.58 -27.54
CA SER A 339 -1.53 19.92 -27.29
C SER A 339 -1.00 19.18 -26.07
N LYS A 340 0.33 18.98 -26.03
CA LYS A 340 1.02 18.42 -24.86
C LYS A 340 0.84 19.28 -23.60
N ASN A 341 0.59 20.58 -23.74
CA ASN A 341 0.39 21.47 -22.60
C ASN A 341 -0.92 21.19 -21.87
N ILE A 342 -2.00 20.89 -22.60
CA ILE A 342 -3.30 20.55 -21.98
C ILE A 342 -3.21 19.20 -21.28
N GLU A 343 -2.55 18.22 -21.89
CA GLU A 343 -2.26 16.93 -21.26
C GLU A 343 -1.45 17.11 -19.96
N TYR A 344 -0.39 17.93 -20.02
CA TYR A 344 0.45 18.26 -18.87
C TYR A 344 -0.33 18.89 -17.72
N GLU A 345 -1.16 19.90 -18.00
CA GLU A 345 -1.97 20.59 -16.99
C GLU A 345 -3.01 19.66 -16.35
N LEU A 346 -3.62 18.76 -17.13
CA LEU A 346 -4.53 17.75 -16.58
C LEU A 346 -3.80 16.80 -15.62
N ILE A 347 -2.65 16.26 -16.03
CA ILE A 347 -1.87 15.34 -15.19
C ILE A 347 -1.47 16.01 -13.87
N ARG A 348 -1.09 17.30 -13.90
CA ARG A 348 -0.78 18.06 -12.69
C ARG A 348 -1.97 18.19 -11.76
N LYS A 349 -3.15 18.54 -12.28
CA LYS A 349 -4.39 18.63 -11.47
C LYS A 349 -4.76 17.30 -10.84
N LEU A 350 -4.64 16.19 -11.59
CA LEU A 350 -4.92 14.85 -11.08
C LEU A 350 -3.93 14.46 -9.97
N ALA A 351 -2.65 14.71 -10.18
CA ALA A 351 -1.62 14.45 -9.17
C ALA A 351 -1.82 15.33 -7.91
N ASP A 352 -2.28 16.58 -8.07
CA ASP A 352 -2.63 17.47 -6.96
C ASP A 352 -3.75 16.89 -6.10
N MET A 353 -4.84 16.43 -6.71
CA MET A 353 -5.94 15.79 -5.99
C MET A 353 -5.47 14.54 -5.24
N LEU A 354 -4.72 13.67 -5.91
CA LEU A 354 -4.15 12.47 -5.29
C LEU A 354 -3.26 12.82 -4.09
N LEU A 355 -2.44 13.86 -4.19
CA LEU A 355 -1.55 14.28 -3.09
C LEU A 355 -2.33 14.89 -1.92
N ILE A 356 -3.34 15.73 -2.20
CA ILE A 356 -4.19 16.33 -1.17
C ILE A 356 -4.88 15.23 -0.36
N ASP A 357 -5.51 14.28 -1.06
CA ASP A 357 -6.19 13.16 -0.40
C ASP A 357 -5.19 12.25 0.34
N TYR A 358 -4.04 11.97 -0.26
CA TYR A 358 -2.98 11.21 0.40
C TYR A 358 -2.54 11.86 1.72
N LYS A 359 -2.40 13.20 1.73
CA LYS A 359 -2.07 13.96 2.94
C LYS A 359 -3.16 13.84 4.00
N ASN A 360 -4.44 13.90 3.63
CA ASN A 360 -5.56 13.78 4.55
C ASN A 360 -5.67 12.39 5.21
N MET A 361 -5.07 11.35 4.60
CA MET A 361 -5.14 9.96 5.08
C MET A 361 -4.01 9.54 6.05
N SER A 362 -3.11 10.46 6.39
CA SER A 362 -1.94 10.15 7.21
C SER A 362 -2.29 9.90 8.69
N GLY A 363 -1.61 8.93 9.31
CA GLY A 363 -1.81 8.57 10.72
C GLY A 363 -2.91 7.52 11.01
N PHE A 364 -3.75 7.16 10.03
CA PHE A 364 -4.84 6.18 10.24
C PHE A 364 -4.48 4.80 9.68
N ALA A 365 -4.23 3.82 10.56
CA ALA A 365 -3.91 2.45 10.17
C ALA A 365 -5.00 1.77 9.30
N ARG A 366 -6.27 2.16 9.46
CA ARG A 366 -7.41 1.64 8.68
C ARG A 366 -7.42 2.10 7.21
N LEU A 367 -6.62 3.10 6.84
CA LEU A 367 -6.59 3.66 5.48
C LEU A 367 -5.39 3.15 4.64
N LYS A 368 -4.65 2.14 5.11
CA LYS A 368 -3.49 1.58 4.38
C LYS A 368 -3.85 1.07 2.97
N GLU A 369 -5.03 0.48 2.78
CA GLU A 369 -5.47 0.02 1.46
C GLU A 369 -5.72 1.18 0.49
N HIS A 370 -6.27 2.29 0.98
CA HIS A 370 -6.48 3.50 0.19
C HIS A 370 -5.14 4.15 -0.21
N GLN A 371 -4.18 4.19 0.72
CA GLN A 371 -2.82 4.66 0.42
C GLN A 371 -2.16 3.80 -0.68
N LYS A 372 -2.26 2.46 -0.59
CA LYS A 372 -1.76 1.55 -1.63
C LYS A 372 -2.44 1.79 -2.98
N LEU A 373 -3.74 2.08 -2.98
CA LEU A 373 -4.46 2.42 -4.19
C LEU A 373 -3.90 3.70 -4.82
N ILE A 374 -3.72 4.77 -4.04
CA ILE A 374 -3.09 6.03 -4.52
C ILE A 374 -1.68 5.76 -5.07
N HIS A 375 -0.86 4.94 -4.39
CA HIS A 375 0.45 4.52 -4.91
C HIS A 375 0.34 3.86 -6.27
N SER A 376 -0.65 2.98 -6.48
CA SER A 376 -0.86 2.32 -7.78
C SER A 376 -1.15 3.31 -8.91
N TYR A 377 -1.84 4.43 -8.63
CA TYR A 377 -2.09 5.47 -9.64
C TYR A 377 -0.86 6.35 -9.89
N PHE A 378 -0.08 6.69 -8.86
CA PHE A 378 1.22 7.32 -9.08
C PHE A 378 2.17 6.40 -9.86
N LEU A 379 2.07 5.07 -9.71
CA LEU A 379 2.82 4.12 -10.53
C LEU A 379 2.37 4.15 -12.00
N LYS A 380 1.06 4.24 -12.27
CA LYS A 380 0.53 4.44 -13.63
C LYS A 380 1.07 5.74 -14.26
N LEU A 381 1.04 6.84 -13.50
CA LEU A 381 1.61 8.13 -13.92
C LEU A 381 3.12 8.04 -14.16
N LYS A 382 3.88 7.39 -13.27
CA LYS A 382 5.32 7.14 -13.43
C LYS A 382 5.63 6.39 -14.73
N LYS A 383 4.87 5.34 -15.04
CA LYS A 383 5.11 4.50 -16.23
C LYS A 383 4.87 5.24 -17.54
N LYS A 384 3.83 6.06 -17.62
CA LYS A 384 3.43 6.73 -18.88
C LYS A 384 3.91 8.18 -19.00
N TYR A 385 3.94 8.90 -17.88
CA TYR A 385 4.14 10.35 -17.82
C TYR A 385 5.36 10.74 -16.97
N TYR A 386 6.41 9.92 -17.00
CA TYR A 386 7.60 10.05 -16.17
C TYR A 386 8.11 11.49 -16.02
N ASN A 387 8.46 12.17 -17.12
CA ASN A 387 9.03 13.52 -17.07
C ASN A 387 8.07 14.55 -16.47
N THR A 388 6.79 14.47 -16.82
CA THR A 388 5.74 15.35 -16.29
C THR A 388 5.58 15.15 -14.78
N THR A 389 5.48 13.90 -14.34
CA THR A 389 5.31 13.55 -12.94
C THR A 389 6.56 13.90 -12.11
N VAL A 390 7.77 13.72 -12.65
CA VAL A 390 9.01 14.16 -12.00
C VAL A 390 9.01 15.68 -11.80
N LYS A 391 8.71 16.44 -12.86
CA LYS A 391 8.66 17.89 -12.79
C LYS A 391 7.62 18.36 -11.76
N TRP A 392 6.45 17.73 -11.75
CA TRP A 392 5.40 18.00 -10.76
C TRP A 392 5.86 17.70 -9.32
N PHE A 393 6.53 16.57 -9.07
CA PHE A 393 7.08 16.26 -7.74
C PHE A 393 8.09 17.31 -7.29
N ILE A 394 9.01 17.72 -8.17
CA ILE A 394 10.00 18.78 -7.88
C ILE A 394 9.29 20.08 -7.50
N GLU A 395 8.29 20.49 -8.29
CA GLU A 395 7.51 21.70 -8.01
C GLU A 395 6.79 21.61 -6.66
N LYS A 396 6.21 20.46 -6.30
CA LYS A 396 5.48 20.29 -5.03
C LYS A 396 6.38 20.23 -3.82
N MET A 397 7.57 19.64 -3.96
CA MET A 397 8.56 19.57 -2.89
C MET A 397 9.22 20.92 -2.55
N ASN A 398 8.97 21.98 -3.35
CA ASN A 398 9.36 23.34 -2.97
C ASN A 398 8.58 23.86 -1.74
N HIS A 399 7.45 23.23 -1.39
CA HIS A 399 6.69 23.54 -0.18
C HIS A 399 6.96 22.49 0.90
N GLU A 400 7.33 22.94 2.11
CA GLU A 400 7.78 22.07 3.20
C GLU A 400 6.74 21.00 3.57
N ASP A 401 5.45 21.37 3.62
CA ASP A 401 4.34 20.48 3.98
C ASP A 401 4.14 19.31 3.00
N ASN A 402 4.77 19.35 1.83
CA ASN A 402 4.68 18.30 0.81
C ASN A 402 5.91 17.39 0.79
N LEU A 403 6.99 17.71 1.50
CA LEU A 403 8.25 16.95 1.43
C LEU A 403 8.07 15.51 1.93
N SER A 404 7.59 15.34 3.16
CA SER A 404 7.34 14.02 3.76
C SER A 404 6.31 13.16 2.97
N PRO A 405 5.11 13.64 2.59
CA PRO A 405 4.19 12.81 1.81
C PRO A 405 4.77 12.41 0.44
N CYS A 406 5.46 13.32 -0.25
CA CYS A 406 6.13 13.00 -1.51
C CYS A 406 7.24 11.96 -1.31
N ALA A 407 8.06 12.11 -0.26
CA ALA A 407 9.09 11.14 0.10
C ALA A 407 8.48 9.74 0.34
N ASN A 408 7.36 9.66 1.07
CA ASN A 408 6.70 8.38 1.30
C ASN A 408 6.23 7.74 -0.02
N ILE A 409 5.54 8.49 -0.89
CA ILE A 409 5.12 7.96 -2.21
C ILE A 409 6.33 7.49 -3.02
N ILE A 410 7.39 8.28 -3.08
CA ILE A 410 8.63 7.97 -3.81
C ILE A 410 9.30 6.70 -3.26
N TYR A 411 9.36 6.54 -1.93
CA TYR A 411 9.89 5.36 -1.26
C TYR A 411 9.08 4.10 -1.58
N GLN A 412 7.75 4.17 -1.45
CA GLN A 412 6.85 3.03 -1.71
C GLN A 412 6.91 2.59 -3.17
N LEU A 413 7.11 3.53 -4.09
CA LEU A 413 7.28 3.25 -5.52
C LEU A 413 8.71 2.92 -5.93
N LYS A 414 9.65 2.85 -4.97
CA LYS A 414 11.08 2.59 -5.17
C LYS A 414 11.63 3.44 -6.34
N TRP A 415 11.28 4.73 -6.34
CA TRP A 415 11.53 5.62 -7.47
C TRP A 415 12.79 6.44 -7.26
N TYR A 416 13.88 6.08 -7.93
CA TYR A 416 15.10 6.90 -7.94
C TYR A 416 15.06 8.03 -8.97
N ASN A 417 15.46 9.24 -8.53
CA ASN A 417 15.82 10.37 -9.39
C ASN A 417 16.91 11.21 -8.69
N PRO A 418 18.01 11.60 -9.37
CA PRO A 418 19.09 12.38 -8.76
C PRO A 418 18.64 13.71 -8.16
N THR A 419 17.67 14.40 -8.78
CA THR A 419 17.15 15.68 -8.29
C THR A 419 16.31 15.49 -7.03
N PHE A 420 15.54 14.39 -6.93
CA PHE A 420 14.83 14.06 -5.69
C PHE A 420 15.83 13.83 -4.55
N HIS A 421 16.93 13.12 -4.83
CA HIS A 421 17.96 12.86 -3.83
C HIS A 421 18.55 14.16 -3.26
N GLU A 422 18.89 15.14 -4.12
CA GLU A 422 19.41 16.44 -3.66
C GLU A 422 18.41 17.22 -2.81
N ILE A 423 17.13 17.21 -3.21
CA ILE A 423 16.06 17.88 -2.45
C ILE A 423 15.93 17.25 -1.06
N PHE A 424 15.93 15.92 -0.97
CA PHE A 424 15.80 15.22 0.30
C PHE A 424 17.02 15.36 1.20
N LEU A 425 18.24 15.35 0.65
CA LEU A 425 19.46 15.63 1.42
C LEU A 425 19.41 17.01 2.08
N LYS A 426 18.98 18.05 1.34
CA LYS A 426 18.90 19.43 1.84
C LYS A 426 17.78 19.63 2.87
N ASN A 427 16.74 18.81 2.83
CA ASN A 427 15.51 19.02 3.61
C ASN A 427 15.25 17.91 4.64
N LEU A 428 16.28 17.18 5.08
CA LEU A 428 16.14 16.12 6.09
C LEU A 428 15.54 16.60 7.42
N HIS A 429 15.74 17.86 7.78
CA HIS A 429 15.17 18.49 8.99
C HIS A 429 13.65 18.67 8.93
N ASN A 430 13.06 18.64 7.72
CA ASN A 430 11.62 18.69 7.49
C ASN A 430 10.96 17.29 7.46
N ASP A 431 11.74 16.25 7.76
CA ASP A 431 11.20 14.91 7.95
C ASP A 431 10.35 14.86 9.23
N SER A 432 9.41 13.92 9.28
CA SER A 432 8.46 13.86 10.39
C SER A 432 8.13 12.44 10.80
N LYS A 433 7.98 12.25 12.11
CA LYS A 433 7.45 11.02 12.71
C LYS A 433 6.07 10.64 12.16
N PHE A 434 5.26 11.64 11.84
CA PHE A 434 3.91 11.47 11.31
C PHE A 434 3.88 10.70 9.97
N TRP A 435 4.92 10.86 9.15
CA TRP A 435 5.13 10.11 7.91
C TRP A 435 6.15 8.97 8.06
N ASN A 436 6.38 8.54 9.30
CA ASN A 436 7.33 7.48 9.65
C ASN A 436 8.75 7.71 9.08
N TRP A 437 9.23 8.95 9.17
CA TRP A 437 10.59 9.32 8.73
C TRP A 437 10.86 8.94 7.27
N SER A 438 9.91 9.31 6.41
CA SER A 438 9.89 8.97 4.99
C SER A 438 11.10 9.52 4.23
N ILE A 439 11.63 10.70 4.59
CA ILE A 439 12.82 11.26 3.94
C ILE A 439 14.04 10.40 4.29
N ASP A 440 14.22 10.04 5.56
CA ASP A 440 15.28 9.12 6.00
C ASP A 440 15.21 7.78 5.25
N SER A 441 14.00 7.24 5.11
CA SER A 441 13.73 5.97 4.40
C SER A 441 14.11 6.03 2.91
N VAL A 442 13.78 7.13 2.21
CA VAL A 442 14.18 7.33 0.81
C VAL A 442 15.69 7.41 0.67
N LEU A 443 16.36 8.19 1.52
CA LEU A 443 17.81 8.38 1.43
C LEU A 443 18.57 7.07 1.67
N ARG A 444 18.14 6.25 2.65
CA ARG A 444 18.68 4.90 2.87
C ARG A 444 18.49 4.00 1.66
N PHE A 445 17.27 3.98 1.11
CA PHE A 445 16.98 3.23 -0.12
C PHE A 445 17.91 3.62 -1.27
N TYR A 446 18.08 4.92 -1.51
CA TYR A 446 18.99 5.41 -2.54
C TYR A 446 20.43 4.97 -2.28
N SER A 447 20.94 5.14 -1.05
CA SER A 447 22.34 4.81 -0.76
C SER A 447 22.66 3.30 -0.81
N ASN A 448 21.71 2.46 -0.43
CA ASN A 448 21.93 1.02 -0.23
C ASN A 448 21.49 0.16 -1.42
N GLU A 449 20.36 0.47 -2.06
CA GLU A 449 19.79 -0.36 -3.12
C GLU A 449 20.14 0.14 -4.54
N ILE A 450 20.45 1.44 -4.70
CA ILE A 450 20.75 2.01 -6.02
C ILE A 450 22.26 2.07 -6.26
N LYS A 451 22.73 1.30 -7.23
CA LYS A 451 24.14 1.34 -7.69
C LYS A 451 24.29 2.39 -8.80
N ASN A 452 24.49 3.65 -8.43
CA ASN A 452 24.65 4.76 -9.38
C ASN A 452 25.75 5.72 -8.91
N ASP A 453 26.71 6.05 -9.80
CA ASP A 453 27.79 6.99 -9.52
C ASP A 453 27.28 8.38 -9.13
N ALA A 454 26.10 8.80 -9.63
CA ALA A 454 25.46 10.06 -9.27
C ALA A 454 25.10 10.16 -7.77
N ILE A 455 24.96 9.02 -7.09
CA ILE A 455 24.74 9.00 -5.63
C ILE A 455 26.05 9.26 -4.91
N LEU A 456 27.15 8.68 -5.38
CA LEU A 456 28.48 8.88 -4.80
C LEU A 456 29.01 10.31 -5.02
N THR A 457 28.58 10.99 -6.08
CA THR A 457 28.89 12.42 -6.26
C THR A 457 28.16 13.31 -5.26
N GLN A 458 26.97 12.91 -4.83
CA GLN A 458 26.16 13.63 -3.83
C GLN A 458 26.54 13.28 -2.39
N LEU A 459 27.05 12.05 -2.14
CA LEU A 459 27.57 11.58 -0.85
C LEU A 459 29.11 11.60 -0.85
N LYS A 460 29.67 12.81 -0.81
CA LYS A 460 31.11 13.09 -0.81
C LYS A 460 31.83 12.41 0.36
N PHE A 461 31.23 12.41 1.55
CA PHE A 461 31.83 11.74 2.70
C PHE A 461 31.95 10.23 2.48
N LYS A 462 30.86 9.56 2.03
CA LYS A 462 30.85 8.14 1.68
C LYS A 462 31.91 7.80 0.64
N ASN A 463 31.99 8.59 -0.43
CA ASN A 463 32.99 8.41 -1.46
C ASN A 463 34.43 8.52 -0.91
N ALA A 464 34.69 9.53 -0.07
CA ALA A 464 36.01 9.71 0.54
C ALA A 464 36.43 8.56 1.45
N VAL A 465 35.53 8.03 2.30
CA VAL A 465 35.86 6.92 3.21
C VAL A 465 35.95 5.57 2.50
N ASN A 466 35.14 5.33 1.47
CA ASN A 466 35.22 4.13 0.66
C ASN A 466 36.58 4.00 -0.05
N ASN A 467 37.19 5.12 -0.43
CA ASN A 467 38.51 5.16 -1.04
C ASN A 467 39.66 5.12 -0.02
N ASN A 468 39.38 5.19 1.30
CA ASN A 468 40.40 5.30 2.34
C ASN A 468 40.11 4.40 3.56
N PRO A 469 40.38 3.09 3.50
CA PRO A 469 40.10 2.14 4.58
C PRO A 469 40.77 2.48 5.93
N GLN A 470 41.94 3.13 5.89
CA GLN A 470 42.66 3.54 7.11
C GLN A 470 41.89 4.58 7.93
N ILE A 471 41.14 5.47 7.27
CA ILE A 471 40.30 6.47 7.94
C ILE A 471 39.15 5.76 8.66
N VAL A 472 38.53 4.77 8.02
CA VAL A 472 37.44 3.97 8.62
C VAL A 472 37.92 3.27 9.90
N GLN A 473 39.11 2.64 9.85
CA GLN A 473 39.70 2.03 11.04
C GLN A 473 39.98 3.03 12.16
N TYR A 474 40.41 4.26 11.81
CA TYR A 474 40.63 5.32 12.79
C TYR A 474 39.32 5.79 13.43
N ILE A 475 38.26 5.96 12.63
CA ILE A 475 36.91 6.31 13.12
C ILE A 475 36.42 5.25 14.11
N ILE A 476 36.49 3.97 13.76
CA ILE A 476 36.01 2.87 14.61
C ILE A 476 36.78 2.79 15.95
N LYS A 477 38.08 3.12 15.95
CA LYS A 477 38.91 3.09 17.16
C LYS A 477 38.71 4.30 18.09
N ASN A 478 38.08 5.38 17.62
CA ASN A 478 37.93 6.62 18.38
C ASN A 478 36.43 6.91 18.61
N SER A 479 35.99 6.84 19.86
CA SER A 479 34.57 7.00 20.24
C SER A 479 33.98 8.33 19.79
N ASP A 480 34.71 9.43 19.93
CA ASP A 480 34.22 10.77 19.60
C ASP A 480 34.01 10.91 18.09
N TRP A 481 34.96 10.42 17.29
CA TRP A 481 34.82 10.38 15.84
C TRP A 481 33.66 9.46 15.43
N LEU A 482 33.55 8.27 16.00
CA LEU A 482 32.45 7.35 15.69
C LEU A 482 31.08 7.98 16.00
N CYS A 483 30.91 8.59 17.19
CA CYS A 483 29.68 9.27 17.58
C CYS A 483 29.33 10.42 16.63
N LEU A 484 30.31 11.27 16.30
CA LEU A 484 30.13 12.37 15.38
C LEU A 484 29.72 11.89 13.98
N ILE A 485 30.42 10.89 13.45
CA ILE A 485 30.14 10.36 12.11
C ILE A 485 28.76 9.71 12.06
N VAL A 486 28.39 8.92 13.07
CA VAL A 486 27.07 8.28 13.15
C VAL A 486 25.96 9.32 13.21
N ALA A 487 26.11 10.38 14.01
CA ALA A 487 25.11 11.43 14.16
C ALA A 487 24.87 12.22 12.85
N LEU A 488 25.94 12.51 12.11
CA LEU A 488 25.86 13.31 10.89
C LEU A 488 25.54 12.49 9.64
N TYR A 489 26.15 11.32 9.49
CA TYR A 489 26.18 10.58 8.22
C TYR A 489 25.39 9.26 8.23
N GLY A 490 25.10 8.71 9.42
CA GLY A 490 24.61 7.34 9.57
C GLY A 490 25.77 6.34 9.64
N GLY A 491 25.60 5.15 9.04
CA GLY A 491 26.60 4.08 9.09
C GLY A 491 26.21 2.87 9.92
N TYR A 492 24.96 2.80 10.39
CA TYR A 492 24.38 1.58 10.93
C TYR A 492 23.21 1.13 10.08
N LYS A 493 23.21 -0.17 9.79
CA LYS A 493 22.10 -0.87 9.16
C LYS A 493 20.89 -0.85 10.08
N ASN A 494 19.71 -0.70 9.46
CA ASN A 494 18.43 -0.73 10.15
C ASN A 494 17.66 -1.98 9.71
N PHE A 495 17.50 -2.93 10.63
CA PHE A 495 16.74 -4.16 10.41
C PHE A 495 15.28 -4.03 10.88
N ASN A 496 14.88 -2.85 11.36
CA ASN A 496 13.58 -2.60 11.97
C ASN A 496 13.28 -3.54 13.14
N ILE A 497 14.31 -3.84 13.96
CA ILE A 497 14.23 -4.81 15.06
C ILE A 497 13.10 -4.48 16.04
N GLN A 498 12.90 -3.20 16.35
CA GLN A 498 11.84 -2.76 17.26
C GLN A 498 10.46 -3.30 16.83
N SER A 499 10.10 -3.15 15.55
CA SER A 499 8.82 -3.67 15.04
C SER A 499 8.78 -5.19 15.02
N SER A 500 9.89 -5.84 14.62
CA SER A 500 9.96 -7.30 14.55
C SER A 500 9.80 -7.96 15.93
N ILE A 501 10.46 -7.41 16.96
CA ILE A 501 10.34 -7.90 18.34
C ILE A 501 8.93 -7.64 18.87
N SER A 502 8.39 -6.44 18.66
CA SER A 502 7.03 -6.10 19.09
C SER A 502 5.97 -7.00 18.46
N GLU A 503 6.08 -7.26 17.15
CA GLU A 503 5.18 -8.16 16.42
C GLU A 503 5.32 -9.60 16.94
N TYR A 504 6.54 -10.08 17.18
CA TYR A 504 6.76 -11.42 17.71
C TYR A 504 6.06 -11.62 19.06
N PHE A 505 6.26 -10.70 20.01
CA PHE A 505 5.64 -10.82 21.33
C PHE A 505 4.11 -10.64 21.28
N GLU A 506 3.59 -9.76 20.43
CA GLU A 506 2.14 -9.60 20.24
C GLU A 506 1.49 -10.90 19.70
N LEU A 507 2.14 -11.53 18.71
CA LEU A 507 1.67 -12.80 18.15
C LEU A 507 1.84 -13.95 19.15
N GLY A 508 2.95 -14.01 19.89
CA GLY A 508 3.19 -15.03 20.92
C GLY A 508 2.13 -14.98 22.03
N GLN A 509 1.83 -13.79 22.54
CA GLN A 509 0.77 -13.59 23.54
C GLN A 509 -0.61 -13.98 23.00
N PHE A 510 -0.93 -13.61 21.76
CA PHE A 510 -2.17 -14.03 21.12
C PHE A 510 -2.32 -15.55 21.07
N LEU A 511 -1.22 -16.28 20.81
CA LEU A 511 -1.22 -17.75 20.81
C LEU A 511 -1.37 -18.36 22.20
N GLN A 512 -0.91 -17.67 23.25
CA GLN A 512 -1.02 -18.16 24.64
C GLN A 512 -2.42 -17.97 25.26
N LEU A 513 -3.27 -17.12 24.67
CA LEU A 513 -4.66 -16.95 25.13
C LEU A 513 -5.43 -18.28 25.07
N PRO A 514 -6.28 -18.60 26.04
CA PRO A 514 -7.24 -19.70 25.95
C PRO A 514 -8.11 -19.60 24.69
N ASP A 515 -8.49 -20.73 24.09
CA ASP A 515 -9.21 -20.76 22.81
C ASP A 515 -10.50 -19.91 22.80
N ASN A 516 -11.24 -19.90 23.92
CA ASN A 516 -12.45 -19.10 24.13
C ASN A 516 -12.18 -17.58 24.15
N GLU A 517 -11.04 -17.14 24.69
CA GLU A 517 -10.62 -15.73 24.71
C GLU A 517 -9.97 -15.30 23.40
N ARG A 518 -9.30 -16.23 22.70
CA ARG A 518 -8.66 -15.99 21.40
C ARG A 518 -9.70 -15.86 20.28
N ALA A 519 -10.79 -16.61 20.34
CA ALA A 519 -11.79 -16.72 19.27
C ALA A 519 -12.33 -15.38 18.72
N PRO A 520 -12.67 -14.37 19.54
CA PRO A 520 -13.12 -13.06 19.04
C PRO A 520 -12.08 -12.29 18.23
N PHE A 521 -10.79 -12.54 18.48
CA PHE A 521 -9.68 -11.81 17.86
C PHE A 521 -9.14 -12.48 16.59
N ILE A 522 -9.40 -13.78 16.39
CA ILE A 522 -8.94 -14.55 15.22
C ILE A 522 -9.27 -13.84 13.90
N PHE A 523 -10.45 -13.22 13.78
CA PHE A 523 -10.88 -12.50 12.58
C PHE A 523 -9.91 -11.39 12.13
N TYR A 524 -9.24 -10.70 13.06
CA TYR A 524 -8.28 -9.65 12.72
C TYR A 524 -7.04 -10.18 12.00
N TYR A 525 -6.65 -11.42 12.30
CA TYR A 525 -5.44 -12.07 11.79
C TYR A 525 -5.72 -12.93 10.55
N GLN A 526 -6.97 -13.34 10.32
CA GLN A 526 -7.39 -14.19 9.21
C GLN A 526 -7.02 -13.66 7.81
N ASN A 527 -7.04 -12.34 7.61
CA ASN A 527 -6.70 -11.73 6.31
C ASN A 527 -5.20 -11.85 5.98
N VAL A 528 -4.35 -11.95 7.01
CA VAL A 528 -2.89 -12.02 6.86
C VAL A 528 -2.40 -13.47 6.91
N TRP A 529 -2.96 -14.26 7.82
CA TRP A 529 -2.47 -15.60 8.16
C TRP A 529 -3.37 -16.74 7.65
N GLY A 530 -4.44 -16.43 6.93
CA GLY A 530 -5.38 -17.41 6.38
C GLY A 530 -6.46 -17.84 7.39
N ARG A 531 -7.58 -18.34 6.85
CA ARG A 531 -8.81 -18.63 7.62
C ARG A 531 -8.92 -20.06 8.18
N ASP A 532 -8.12 -21.01 7.67
CA ASP A 532 -8.27 -22.43 8.04
C ASP A 532 -7.75 -22.72 9.46
N ASP A 533 -6.53 -22.26 9.76
CA ASP A 533 -5.94 -22.37 11.09
C ASP A 533 -4.99 -21.19 11.33
N THR A 534 -5.60 -20.03 11.61
CA THR A 534 -4.89 -18.77 11.83
C THR A 534 -3.86 -18.88 12.95
N ALA A 535 -4.19 -19.58 14.05
CA ALA A 535 -3.30 -19.74 15.19
C ALA A 535 -2.10 -20.63 14.84
N TYR A 536 -2.32 -21.79 14.20
CA TYR A 536 -1.23 -22.63 13.73
C TYR A 536 -0.32 -21.91 12.72
N ASN A 537 -0.89 -21.16 11.78
CA ASN A 537 -0.11 -20.42 10.79
C ASN A 537 0.77 -19.33 11.42
N ILE A 538 0.26 -18.64 12.46
CA ILE A 538 1.06 -17.70 13.25
C ILE A 538 2.18 -18.46 13.99
N ALA A 539 1.89 -19.59 14.64
CA ALA A 539 2.90 -20.38 15.34
C ALA A 539 4.03 -20.83 14.40
N VAL A 540 3.69 -21.35 13.21
CA VAL A 540 4.66 -21.73 12.17
C VAL A 540 5.49 -20.53 11.71
N TYR A 541 4.89 -19.34 11.61
CA TYR A 541 5.62 -18.12 11.26
C TYR A 541 6.63 -17.73 12.34
N LEU A 542 6.23 -17.74 13.61
CA LEU A 542 7.09 -17.43 14.74
C LEU A 542 8.28 -18.40 14.85
N ASP A 543 8.07 -19.67 14.53
CA ASP A 543 9.11 -20.70 14.55
C ASP A 543 10.05 -20.67 13.34
N LYS A 544 9.52 -20.44 12.13
CA LYS A 544 10.28 -20.68 10.88
C LYS A 544 10.66 -19.44 10.09
N LYS A 545 9.97 -18.32 10.28
CA LYS A 545 10.10 -17.13 9.40
C LYS A 545 10.59 -15.88 10.12
N VAL A 546 10.41 -15.77 11.43
CA VAL A 546 10.99 -14.67 12.20
C VAL A 546 12.49 -14.90 12.34
N SER A 547 13.29 -14.03 11.71
CA SER A 547 14.76 -14.09 11.76
C SER A 547 15.29 -13.57 13.10
N LYS A 548 15.16 -14.36 14.17
CA LYS A 548 15.64 -14.02 15.52
C LYS A 548 17.15 -13.75 15.59
N ASP A 549 17.93 -14.32 14.66
CA ASP A 549 19.39 -14.12 14.59
C ASP A 549 19.80 -12.64 14.47
N GLN A 550 18.99 -11.84 13.77
CA GLN A 550 19.26 -10.40 13.58
C GLN A 550 19.06 -9.59 14.87
N TRP A 551 18.28 -10.10 15.83
CA TRP A 551 17.98 -9.40 17.09
C TRP A 551 19.19 -9.30 18.00
N ILE A 552 20.16 -10.21 17.84
CA ILE A 552 21.38 -10.28 18.65
C ILE A 552 22.65 -9.97 17.85
N GLU A 553 22.50 -9.65 16.56
CA GLU A 553 23.61 -9.27 15.69
C GLU A 553 24.22 -7.94 16.15
N LYS A 554 25.49 -7.97 16.56
CA LYS A 554 26.21 -6.80 17.07
C LYS A 554 26.14 -5.63 16.06
N PRO A 555 25.79 -4.41 16.47
CA PRO A 555 25.85 -3.24 15.60
C PRO A 555 27.30 -2.96 15.20
N ILE A 556 27.56 -2.99 13.88
CA ILE A 556 28.85 -2.71 13.27
C ILE A 556 28.68 -1.50 12.36
N PHE A 557 29.63 -0.57 12.45
CA PHE A 557 29.68 0.58 11.58
C PHE A 557 30.09 0.13 10.17
N ASP A 558 29.27 0.44 9.16
CA ASP A 558 29.47 0.10 7.76
C ASP A 558 29.39 1.37 6.90
N THR A 559 30.40 1.60 6.05
CA THR A 559 30.43 2.75 5.14
C THR A 559 29.37 2.66 4.04
N ASN A 560 28.86 1.46 3.74
CA ASN A 560 27.74 1.29 2.83
C ASN A 560 26.46 1.92 3.40
N GLU A 561 26.30 1.90 4.71
CA GLU A 561 25.15 2.43 5.44
C GLU A 561 25.26 3.95 5.72
N ILE A 562 26.22 4.64 5.10
CA ILE A 562 26.26 6.10 5.05
C ILE A 562 25.28 6.57 3.99
N TYR A 563 24.32 7.43 4.35
CA TYR A 563 23.26 7.87 3.42
C TYR A 563 22.91 9.36 3.56
N LYS A 564 23.62 10.09 4.43
CA LYS A 564 23.47 11.52 4.63
C LYS A 564 24.74 12.24 4.19
N GLU A 565 24.61 13.55 4.03
CA GLU A 565 25.71 14.46 3.75
C GLU A 565 25.65 15.62 4.73
N SER A 566 26.79 16.26 5.01
CA SER A 566 26.90 17.41 5.90
C SER A 566 27.70 18.53 5.26
N PHE A 567 27.39 19.78 5.62
CA PHE A 567 28.23 20.91 5.23
C PHE A 567 29.64 20.84 5.88
N LEU A 568 29.78 20.06 6.97
CA LEU A 568 31.04 19.87 7.70
C LEU A 568 32.00 18.89 7.03
N THR A 569 31.59 18.20 5.95
CA THR A 569 32.33 17.10 5.32
C THR A 569 33.77 17.45 4.98
N THR A 570 33.99 18.55 4.27
CA THR A 570 35.35 18.99 3.90
C THR A 570 36.23 19.14 5.14
N ARG A 571 35.69 19.76 6.20
CA ARG A 571 36.42 20.03 7.43
C ARG A 571 36.69 18.76 8.24
N ILE A 572 35.72 17.87 8.30
CA ILE A 572 35.84 16.59 8.98
C ILE A 572 36.91 15.73 8.30
N LEU A 573 36.90 15.67 6.96
CA LEU A 573 37.92 14.92 6.20
C LEU A 573 39.33 15.47 6.43
N GLU A 574 39.53 16.79 6.42
CA GLU A 574 40.83 17.41 6.74
C GLU A 574 41.36 16.98 8.13
N LEU A 575 40.48 16.98 9.14
CA LEU A 575 40.84 16.59 10.50
C LEU A 575 41.12 15.09 10.62
N LEU A 576 40.35 14.25 9.93
CA LEU A 576 40.56 12.80 9.86
C LEU A 576 41.88 12.45 9.17
N HIS A 577 42.21 13.10 8.05
CA HIS A 577 43.48 12.91 7.35
C HIS A 577 44.68 13.27 8.21
N THR A 578 44.57 14.35 8.99
CA THR A 578 45.63 14.78 9.91
C THR A 578 45.57 14.10 11.28
N LYS A 579 44.62 13.18 11.49
CA LYS A 579 44.35 12.50 12.78
C LYS A 579 44.27 13.46 13.97
N THR A 580 43.68 14.64 13.74
CA THR A 580 43.49 15.63 14.82
C THR A 580 42.34 15.26 15.74
N SER A 581 42.38 15.77 16.97
CA SER A 581 41.30 15.61 17.95
C SER A 581 40.06 16.43 17.57
N THR A 582 38.88 15.88 17.88
CA THR A 582 37.56 16.52 17.77
C THR A 582 37.44 17.83 18.56
N THR A 583 38.27 18.04 19.59
CA THR A 583 38.33 19.29 20.37
C THR A 583 38.60 20.53 19.51
N VAL A 584 39.35 20.39 18.42
CA VAL A 584 39.60 21.48 17.45
C VAL A 584 38.31 21.84 16.72
N LEU A 585 37.47 20.85 16.40
CA LEU A 585 36.18 21.07 15.76
C LEU A 585 35.22 21.77 16.72
N ILE A 586 35.13 21.32 17.97
CA ILE A 586 34.30 21.94 19.02
C ILE A 586 34.59 23.44 19.15
N LYS A 587 35.86 23.81 19.34
CA LYS A 587 36.28 25.22 19.46
C LYS A 587 35.88 26.06 18.26
N LYS A 588 35.99 25.50 17.06
CA LYS A 588 35.60 26.17 15.82
C LYS A 588 34.09 26.35 15.74
N LEU A 589 33.30 25.28 15.95
CA LEU A 589 31.85 25.33 15.89
C LEU A 589 31.26 26.33 16.90
N ARG A 590 31.76 26.34 18.15
CA ARG A 590 31.37 27.35 19.17
C ARG A 590 31.60 28.77 18.67
N LYS A 591 32.78 29.03 18.08
CA LYS A 591 33.09 30.35 17.50
C LYS A 591 32.15 30.68 16.35
N GLN A 592 31.89 29.75 15.43
CA GLN A 592 31.03 29.99 14.27
C GLN A 592 29.60 30.29 14.66
N ILE A 593 29.03 29.53 15.60
CA ILE A 593 27.67 29.75 16.11
C ILE A 593 27.54 31.15 16.74
N ASN A 594 28.57 31.63 17.42
CA ASN A 594 28.55 32.92 18.12
C ASN A 594 28.96 34.13 17.24
N THR A 595 29.68 33.92 16.15
CA THR A 595 30.34 35.03 15.39
C THR A 595 30.05 35.06 13.89
N GLN A 596 29.56 33.96 13.29
CA GLN A 596 29.30 33.86 11.86
C GLN A 596 27.80 33.68 11.56
N LYS A 597 27.37 34.23 10.43
CA LYS A 597 26.03 33.96 9.87
C LYS A 597 26.00 32.57 9.24
N LEU A 598 25.83 31.54 10.06
CA LEU A 598 25.39 30.23 9.58
C LEU A 598 23.92 30.32 9.15
N ASN A 599 23.55 29.62 8.07
CA ASN A 599 22.13 29.46 7.76
C ASN A 599 21.48 28.49 8.78
N THR A 600 20.15 28.42 8.77
CA THR A 600 19.35 27.62 9.71
C THR A 600 19.80 26.15 9.73
N ASN A 601 20.06 25.55 8.57
CA ASN A 601 20.44 24.13 8.44
C ASN A 601 21.87 23.88 8.93
N GLU A 602 22.80 24.74 8.55
CA GLU A 602 24.19 24.68 9.02
C GLU A 602 24.27 24.84 10.53
N LYS A 603 23.47 25.75 11.10
CA LYS A 603 23.34 25.90 12.55
C LYS A 603 22.82 24.61 13.18
N MET A 604 21.74 24.01 12.67
CA MET A 604 21.21 22.74 13.19
C MET A 604 22.25 21.61 13.16
N GLU A 605 22.96 21.42 12.05
CA GLU A 605 23.99 20.39 11.92
C GLU A 605 25.18 20.64 12.85
N ALA A 606 25.62 21.89 13.00
CA ALA A 606 26.69 22.25 13.94
C ALA A 606 26.32 21.90 15.39
N LEU A 607 25.06 22.08 15.76
CA LEU A 607 24.57 21.74 17.10
C LEU A 607 24.46 20.24 17.32
N ILE A 608 24.01 19.50 16.31
CA ILE A 608 24.02 18.02 16.35
C ILE A 608 25.45 17.51 16.51
N ALA A 609 26.41 18.09 15.79
CA ALA A 609 27.82 17.75 15.91
C ALA A 609 28.36 18.02 17.33
N LEU A 610 27.99 19.15 17.94
CA LEU A 610 28.40 19.46 19.31
C LEU A 610 27.75 18.52 20.34
N ILE A 611 26.45 18.23 20.22
CA ILE A 611 25.75 17.24 21.06
C ILE A 611 26.43 15.87 20.96
N ALA A 612 26.73 15.42 19.74
CA ALA A 612 27.37 14.13 19.50
C ALA A 612 28.77 14.04 20.13
N LEU A 613 29.43 15.18 20.32
CA LEU A 613 30.74 15.30 20.96
C LEU A 613 30.66 15.60 22.47
N GLY A 614 29.46 15.52 23.08
CA GLY A 614 29.26 15.72 24.52
C GLY A 614 29.36 17.17 24.98
N ASP A 615 29.29 18.13 24.06
CA ASP A 615 29.23 19.55 24.38
C ASP A 615 27.76 19.97 24.53
N PHE A 616 27.38 20.49 25.69
CA PHE A 616 26.00 20.89 26.00
C PHE A 616 25.88 22.36 26.43
N ASP A 617 26.98 23.10 26.51
CA ASP A 617 27.03 24.45 27.11
C ASP A 617 26.15 25.46 26.36
N PHE A 618 25.83 25.19 25.09
CA PHE A 618 25.07 26.07 24.21
C PHE A 618 23.55 25.83 24.23
N ILE A 619 23.06 24.72 24.81
CA ILE A 619 21.62 24.36 24.76
C ILE A 619 20.77 25.45 25.41
N ASN A 620 21.22 25.96 26.56
CA ASN A 620 20.52 27.02 27.29
C ASN A 620 20.49 28.36 26.53
N ILE A 621 21.47 28.62 25.66
CA ILE A 621 21.56 29.83 24.85
C ILE A 621 20.54 29.75 23.71
N ILE A 622 20.42 28.58 23.07
CA ILE A 622 19.46 28.34 21.98
C ILE A 622 18.02 28.44 22.43
N ILE A 623 17.69 27.84 23.57
CA ILE A 623 16.32 27.84 24.11
C ILE A 623 15.85 29.28 24.38
N LYS A 624 16.77 30.19 24.72
CA LYS A 624 16.45 31.60 25.01
C LYS A 624 16.39 32.49 23.76
N GLU A 625 17.17 32.19 22.71
CA GLU A 625 17.32 33.06 21.53
C GLU A 625 16.68 32.53 20.24
N GLY A 626 16.20 31.28 20.22
CA GLY A 626 15.73 30.62 19.00
C GLY A 626 14.32 31.02 18.55
N GLU A 627 14.16 31.27 17.25
CA GLU A 627 12.83 31.37 16.62
C GLU A 627 12.06 30.05 16.79
N LYS A 628 10.75 30.13 17.07
CA LYS A 628 9.88 28.96 17.32
C LYS A 628 9.97 27.88 16.23
N ILE A 629 10.16 28.31 14.97
CA ILE A 629 10.30 27.41 13.80
C ILE A 629 11.60 26.61 13.88
N PHE A 630 12.72 27.27 14.22
CA PHE A 630 14.02 26.61 14.39
C PHE A 630 13.97 25.53 15.46
N LEU A 631 13.36 25.81 16.62
CA LEU A 631 13.24 24.84 17.71
C LEU A 631 12.43 23.61 17.30
N LYS A 632 11.37 23.79 16.48
CA LYS A 632 10.58 22.68 15.95
C LYS A 632 11.42 21.80 15.00
N SER A 633 12.10 22.38 14.02
CA SER A 633 12.92 21.63 13.06
C SER A 633 14.11 20.94 13.73
N PHE A 634 14.73 21.59 14.72
CA PHE A 634 15.78 20.98 15.54
C PHE A 634 15.24 19.80 16.36
N GLY A 635 14.09 19.97 17.01
CA GLY A 635 13.41 18.90 17.74
C GLY A 635 13.10 17.69 16.85
N ASN A 636 12.52 17.90 15.66
CA ASN A 636 12.27 16.85 14.68
C ASN A 636 13.55 16.09 14.31
N ARG A 637 14.67 16.81 14.09
CA ARG A 637 15.94 16.19 13.72
C ARG A 637 16.55 15.37 14.86
N ILE A 638 16.40 15.81 16.11
CA ILE A 638 16.80 15.02 17.29
C ILE A 638 15.92 13.77 17.43
N GLU A 639 14.60 13.89 17.30
CA GLU A 639 13.69 12.74 17.32
C GLU A 639 14.01 11.72 16.21
N GLN A 640 14.33 12.19 15.01
CA GLN A 640 14.77 11.34 13.91
C GLN A 640 16.08 10.61 14.25
N LEU A 641 17.06 11.28 14.88
CA LEU A 641 18.31 10.64 15.32
C LEU A 641 18.02 9.55 16.34
N ILE A 642 17.18 9.83 17.34
CA ILE A 642 16.77 8.85 18.34
C ILE A 642 16.11 7.66 17.64
N TYR A 643 15.18 7.90 16.70
CA TYR A 643 14.52 6.85 15.93
C TYR A 643 15.52 5.96 15.17
N VAL A 644 16.48 6.57 14.46
CA VAL A 644 17.52 5.86 13.72
C VAL A 644 18.42 5.00 14.62
N LEU A 645 18.67 5.46 15.85
CA LEU A 645 19.51 4.75 16.82
C LEU A 645 18.76 3.64 17.56
N LYS A 646 17.42 3.56 17.49
CA LYS A 646 16.67 2.51 18.16
C LYS A 646 17.10 1.11 17.73
N ASP A 647 17.25 0.87 16.43
CA ASP A 647 17.66 -0.44 15.91
C ASP A 647 19.03 -0.91 16.44
N PRO A 648 20.13 -0.15 16.30
CA PRO A 648 21.42 -0.57 16.83
C PRO A 648 21.42 -0.70 18.37
N ILE A 649 20.67 0.15 19.10
CA ILE A 649 20.52 0.03 20.56
C ILE A 649 19.75 -1.26 20.91
N ALA A 650 18.68 -1.56 20.19
CA ALA A 650 17.87 -2.76 20.39
C ALA A 650 18.71 -4.03 20.19
N ARG A 651 19.55 -4.08 19.15
CA ARG A 651 20.47 -5.20 18.90
C ARG A 651 21.58 -5.32 19.93
N TRP A 652 21.97 -4.21 20.56
CA TRP A 652 22.97 -4.22 21.61
C TRP A 652 22.47 -4.78 22.96
N SER A 653 21.15 -4.92 23.14
CA SER A 653 20.51 -5.41 24.39
C SER A 653 21.16 -6.69 24.94
N SER A 654 21.40 -7.70 24.11
CA SER A 654 22.02 -8.99 24.49
C SER A 654 23.47 -8.87 24.97
N HIS A 655 24.16 -7.76 24.68
CA HIS A 655 25.57 -7.54 25.04
C HIS A 655 25.74 -6.65 26.27
N ILE A 656 24.66 -6.01 26.74
CA ILE A 656 24.71 -4.98 27.80
C ILE A 656 25.13 -5.55 29.15
N ASN A 657 24.66 -6.74 29.53
CA ASN A 657 25.04 -7.35 30.80
C ASN A 657 26.55 -7.51 30.93
N LYS A 658 27.18 -8.09 29.91
CA LYS A 658 28.63 -8.31 29.88
C LYS A 658 29.40 -6.98 29.89
N TYR A 659 28.90 -5.98 29.17
CA TYR A 659 29.47 -4.64 29.16
C TYR A 659 29.38 -3.97 30.54
N LEU A 660 28.20 -3.94 31.15
CA LEU A 660 27.99 -3.34 32.47
C LEU A 660 28.83 -4.02 33.56
N LEU A 661 28.98 -5.35 33.49
CA LEU A 661 29.84 -6.09 34.41
C LEU A 661 31.31 -5.68 34.26
N THR A 662 31.79 -5.48 33.04
CA THR A 662 33.16 -5.01 32.77
C THR A 662 33.36 -3.60 33.33
N ILE A 663 32.41 -2.69 33.08
CA ILE A 663 32.43 -1.32 33.62
C ILE A 663 32.41 -1.33 35.16
N TYR A 664 31.59 -2.18 35.78
CA TYR A 664 31.55 -2.30 37.23
C TYR A 664 32.89 -2.73 37.81
N ASN A 665 33.51 -3.76 37.22
CA ASN A 665 34.82 -4.25 37.64
C ASN A 665 35.90 -3.17 37.48
N ASP A 666 35.88 -2.43 36.37
CA ASP A 666 36.80 -1.31 36.15
C ASP A 666 36.59 -0.17 37.16
N MET A 667 35.34 0.15 37.49
CA MET A 667 35.00 1.15 38.53
C MET A 667 35.47 0.70 39.93
N LYS A 668 35.35 -0.60 40.24
CA LYS A 668 35.80 -1.21 41.49
C LYS A 668 37.33 -1.17 41.64
N ILE A 669 38.06 -1.47 40.57
CA ILE A 669 39.53 -1.46 40.54
C ILE A 669 40.08 -0.03 40.67
N ASN A 670 39.46 0.94 40.00
CA ASN A 670 39.99 2.31 39.90
C ASN A 670 39.53 3.28 41.01
N GLN A 671 38.88 2.78 42.08
CA GLN A 671 38.35 3.57 43.22
C GLN A 671 37.82 4.96 42.83
N LEU A 672 36.67 4.99 42.13
CA LEU A 672 35.77 6.14 41.92
C LEU A 672 36.46 7.52 41.66
N LYS A 673 36.99 7.70 40.45
CA LYS A 673 37.34 9.03 39.91
C LYS A 673 36.12 9.83 39.40
N TYR A 674 34.90 9.32 39.56
CA TYR A 674 33.66 9.93 39.07
C TYR A 674 32.55 9.85 40.12
N ASN A 675 31.95 11.00 40.46
CA ASN A 675 30.82 11.16 41.40
C ASN A 675 29.49 10.53 40.91
N LEU A 676 29.51 9.55 40.00
CA LEU A 676 28.33 8.88 39.46
C LEU A 676 28.18 7.51 40.09
N ASN A 677 27.07 7.29 40.81
CA ASN A 677 26.71 5.97 41.33
C ASN A 677 26.47 5.00 40.16
N PHE A 678 27.05 3.80 40.22
CA PHE A 678 26.83 2.72 39.24
C PHE A 678 25.34 2.46 38.98
N SER A 679 24.49 2.73 39.98
CA SER A 679 23.03 2.66 39.83
C SER A 679 22.45 3.56 38.75
N TYR A 680 22.93 4.80 38.63
CA TYR A 680 22.52 5.67 37.53
C TYR A 680 23.02 5.15 36.19
N TYR A 681 24.23 4.58 36.17
CA TYR A 681 24.82 4.07 34.94
C TYR A 681 23.98 2.93 34.36
N TYR A 682 23.74 1.84 35.10
CA TYR A 682 22.98 0.72 34.54
C TYR A 682 21.53 1.12 34.22
N LYS A 683 20.87 1.98 35.03
CA LYS A 683 19.50 2.42 34.76
C LYS A 683 19.37 3.13 33.42
N ILE A 684 20.32 4.00 33.06
CA ILE A 684 20.32 4.66 31.74
C ILE A 684 20.34 3.63 30.60
N TYR A 685 21.21 2.62 30.68
CA TYR A 685 21.31 1.60 29.62
C TYR A 685 20.05 0.73 29.55
N LEU A 686 19.50 0.31 30.70
CA LEU A 686 18.26 -0.47 30.74
C LEU A 686 17.08 0.34 30.15
N SER A 687 16.91 1.60 30.55
CA SER A 687 15.87 2.48 30.00
C SER A 687 16.03 2.68 28.49
N LEU A 688 17.25 2.97 28.01
CA LEU A 688 17.51 3.14 26.58
C LEU A 688 17.16 1.87 25.77
N THR A 689 17.43 0.68 26.30
CA THR A 689 17.09 -0.58 25.64
C THR A 689 15.59 -0.83 25.60
N ALA A 690 14.90 -0.54 26.70
CA ALA A 690 13.46 -0.66 26.81
C ALA A 690 12.77 0.31 25.82
N ASP A 691 13.17 1.58 25.80
CA ASP A 691 12.64 2.61 24.90
C ASP A 691 12.90 2.32 23.41
N SER A 692 14.01 1.65 23.12
CA SER A 692 14.38 1.22 21.76
C SER A 692 13.64 -0.04 21.32
N GLY A 693 12.95 -0.74 22.23
CA GLY A 693 12.29 -2.02 21.99
C GLY A 693 13.27 -3.18 21.74
N GLY A 694 14.45 -3.14 22.36
CA GLY A 694 15.39 -4.26 22.37
C GLY A 694 14.88 -5.44 23.21
N LEU A 695 15.60 -6.56 23.19
CA LEU A 695 15.28 -7.70 24.06
C LEU A 695 15.45 -7.34 25.55
N PRO A 696 14.73 -8.03 26.46
CA PRO A 696 14.97 -7.93 27.89
C PRO A 696 16.41 -8.24 28.26
N VAL A 697 16.89 -7.59 29.31
CA VAL A 697 18.26 -7.75 29.80
C VAL A 697 18.17 -8.57 31.09
N ASP A 698 18.74 -9.77 31.07
CA ASP A 698 18.79 -10.65 32.25
C ASP A 698 19.81 -10.14 33.28
N THR A 699 19.35 -9.35 34.24
CA THR A 699 20.23 -8.71 35.21
C THR A 699 20.68 -9.62 36.36
N ALA A 700 20.27 -10.90 36.42
CA ALA A 700 20.60 -11.79 37.53
C ALA A 700 22.11 -11.97 37.71
N MET A 701 22.83 -12.29 36.62
CA MET A 701 24.30 -12.42 36.67
C MET A 701 24.99 -11.13 37.11
N LEU A 702 24.45 -9.96 36.71
CA LEU A 702 24.98 -8.68 37.11
C LEU A 702 24.73 -8.41 38.61
N ALA A 703 23.55 -8.79 39.12
CA ALA A 703 23.18 -8.67 40.52
C ALA A 703 24.06 -9.53 41.43
N GLU A 704 24.36 -10.77 41.02
CA GLU A 704 25.24 -11.68 41.76
C GLU A 704 26.65 -11.12 41.94
N ALA A 705 27.16 -10.39 40.95
CA ALA A 705 28.48 -9.78 40.98
C ALA A 705 28.58 -8.50 41.83
N MET A 706 27.45 -7.93 42.29
CA MET A 706 27.46 -6.67 43.05
C MET A 706 27.83 -6.89 44.53
N ASP A 707 28.79 -6.11 45.03
CA ASP A 707 29.10 -6.07 46.48
C ASP A 707 28.08 -5.23 47.28
N ASN A 708 27.48 -4.21 46.64
CA ASN A 708 26.55 -3.29 47.30
C ASN A 708 25.15 -3.90 47.34
N VAL A 709 24.63 -4.12 48.55
CA VAL A 709 23.30 -4.72 48.81
C VAL A 709 22.17 -3.94 48.14
N GLY A 710 22.25 -2.61 48.08
CA GLY A 710 21.27 -1.74 47.42
C GLY A 710 21.25 -1.94 45.90
N ASN A 711 22.41 -1.95 45.26
CA ASN A 711 22.51 -2.19 43.80
C ASN A 711 22.11 -3.62 43.44
N LYS A 712 22.49 -4.60 44.26
CA LYS A 712 22.07 -6.00 44.12
C LYS A 712 20.54 -6.12 44.19
N CYS A 713 19.94 -5.44 45.17
CA CYS A 713 18.49 -5.38 45.35
C CYS A 713 17.79 -4.74 44.13
N ASP A 714 18.27 -3.61 43.63
CA ASP A 714 17.67 -2.95 42.46
C ASP A 714 17.82 -3.79 41.18
N LEU A 715 18.96 -4.47 40.97
CA LEU A 715 19.16 -5.32 39.79
C LEU A 715 18.35 -6.62 39.83
N TYR A 716 18.11 -7.20 41.01
CA TYR A 716 17.15 -8.29 41.13
C TYR A 716 15.71 -7.81 40.90
N ALA A 717 15.37 -6.57 41.26
CA ALA A 717 14.07 -5.99 40.92
C ALA A 717 13.90 -5.93 39.39
N GLU A 718 14.91 -5.47 38.66
CA GLU A 718 14.92 -5.46 37.19
C GLU A 718 14.80 -6.89 36.60
N TYR A 719 15.43 -7.89 37.22
CA TYR A 719 15.32 -9.29 36.80
C TYR A 719 13.89 -9.80 36.99
N PHE A 720 13.28 -9.56 38.15
CA PHE A 720 11.89 -9.94 38.41
C PHE A 720 10.91 -9.21 37.49
N ALA A 721 11.13 -7.92 37.22
CA ALA A 721 10.33 -7.17 36.25
C ALA A 721 10.38 -7.79 34.86
N PHE A 722 11.57 -8.20 34.40
CA PHE A 722 11.73 -8.94 33.15
C PHE A 722 10.89 -10.23 33.15
N LYS A 723 10.97 -11.04 34.20
CA LYS A 723 10.23 -12.31 34.30
C LYS A 723 8.71 -12.13 34.33
N LEU A 724 8.21 -11.06 34.94
CA LEU A 724 6.78 -10.80 35.11
C LEU A 724 6.10 -10.09 33.93
N THR A 725 6.86 -9.40 33.08
CA THR A 725 6.30 -8.62 31.94
C THR A 725 5.88 -9.46 30.74
N GLY A 726 5.99 -10.79 30.82
CA GLY A 726 5.54 -11.71 29.76
C GLY A 726 6.39 -11.70 28.50
N ALA A 727 7.64 -11.26 28.60
CA ALA A 727 8.64 -11.43 27.55
C ALA A 727 9.22 -12.87 27.52
N SER A 728 8.77 -13.74 28.42
CA SER A 728 9.03 -15.17 28.47
C SER A 728 7.81 -15.95 27.97
N ASP A 729 8.05 -17.15 27.43
CA ASP A 729 7.03 -17.97 26.79
C ASP A 729 6.04 -18.63 27.77
N ASP A 730 6.30 -18.59 29.09
CA ASP A 730 5.47 -19.22 30.13
C ASP A 730 5.58 -18.51 31.49
N PHE A 731 4.54 -17.75 31.85
CA PHE A 731 4.47 -17.06 33.15
C PHE A 731 4.51 -18.03 34.35
N ARG A 732 3.90 -19.23 34.24
CA ARG A 732 3.87 -20.20 35.36
C ARG A 732 5.27 -20.75 35.63
N TYR A 733 5.99 -21.09 34.56
CA TYR A 733 7.38 -21.52 34.65
C TYR A 733 8.23 -20.44 35.33
N GLU A 734 8.09 -19.17 34.93
CA GLU A 734 8.88 -18.09 35.53
C GLU A 734 8.52 -17.82 36.99
N MET A 735 7.25 -17.93 37.36
CA MET A 735 6.83 -17.86 38.76
C MET A 735 7.43 -19.01 39.59
N ALA A 736 7.52 -20.21 39.03
CA ALA A 736 8.19 -21.34 39.67
C ALA A 736 9.70 -21.08 39.83
N VAL A 737 10.37 -20.53 38.82
CA VAL A 737 11.79 -20.14 38.91
C VAL A 737 12.02 -19.10 40.00
N ILE A 738 11.16 -18.07 40.11
CA ILE A 738 11.24 -17.07 41.18
C ILE A 738 11.01 -17.72 42.55
N ALA A 739 10.01 -18.61 42.66
CA ALA A 739 9.74 -19.37 43.89
C ALA A 739 10.93 -20.24 44.32
N ASP A 740 11.59 -20.92 43.39
CA ASP A 740 12.78 -21.73 43.67
C ASP A 740 13.97 -20.88 44.14
N MET A 741 14.07 -19.61 43.71
CA MET A 741 15.07 -18.68 44.27
C MET A 741 14.81 -18.38 45.76
N PHE A 742 13.54 -18.34 46.21
CA PHE A 742 13.21 -18.20 47.64
C PHE A 742 13.68 -19.40 48.46
N ASN A 743 13.59 -20.60 47.89
CA ASN A 743 14.02 -21.84 48.57
C ASN A 743 15.55 -22.00 48.64
N THR A 744 16.29 -21.34 47.74
CA THR A 744 17.75 -21.54 47.57
C THR A 744 18.61 -20.39 48.11
N SER A 745 18.08 -19.16 48.21
CA SER A 745 18.81 -18.00 48.73
C SER A 745 18.44 -17.74 50.20
N GLY A 746 19.35 -18.08 51.12
CA GLY A 746 19.09 -18.25 52.56
C GLY A 746 18.63 -17.04 53.40
N THR A 747 18.07 -15.97 52.84
CA THR A 747 17.28 -14.99 53.62
C THR A 747 16.13 -14.41 52.77
N THR A 748 14.89 -14.58 53.24
CA THR A 748 13.63 -14.07 52.67
C THR A 748 13.70 -12.58 52.26
N ASP A 749 14.47 -11.80 53.00
CA ASP A 749 14.70 -10.37 52.82
C ASP A 749 15.47 -10.01 51.53
N GLN A 750 16.30 -10.93 51.01
CA GLN A 750 17.09 -10.73 49.79
C GLN A 750 16.25 -10.78 48.51
N ILE A 751 15.06 -11.37 48.56
CA ILE A 751 14.13 -11.43 47.42
C ILE A 751 12.94 -10.50 47.61
N LEU A 752 12.40 -10.40 48.83
CA LEU A 752 11.24 -9.55 49.11
C LEU A 752 11.51 -8.07 48.82
N LYS A 753 12.68 -7.55 49.23
CA LYS A 753 13.07 -6.15 49.01
C LYS A 753 13.20 -5.79 47.53
N PRO A 754 13.90 -6.58 46.67
CA PRO A 754 13.87 -6.36 45.23
C PRO A 754 12.44 -6.40 44.66
N PHE A 755 11.64 -7.38 45.11
CA PHE A 755 10.29 -7.58 44.57
C PHE A 755 9.36 -6.39 44.86
N LEU A 756 9.49 -5.77 46.03
CA LEU A 756 8.79 -4.54 46.40
C LEU A 756 9.17 -3.32 45.55
N LYS A 757 10.30 -3.37 44.82
CA LYS A 757 10.82 -2.27 43.99
C LYS A 757 10.52 -2.42 42.50
N ILE A 758 9.78 -3.45 42.09
CA ILE A 758 9.56 -3.75 40.66
C ILE A 758 8.88 -2.57 39.94
N SER A 759 8.01 -1.81 40.61
CA SER A 759 7.38 -0.60 40.04
C SER A 759 8.37 0.47 39.57
N ASP A 760 9.58 0.48 40.15
CA ASP A 760 10.62 1.48 39.91
C ASP A 760 11.62 1.05 38.84
N THR A 761 11.41 -0.12 38.25
CA THR A 761 12.33 -0.74 37.29
C THR A 761 12.17 -0.17 35.89
N ALA A 762 13.25 -0.15 35.12
CA ALA A 762 13.21 0.29 33.73
C ALA A 762 12.53 -0.76 32.82
N GLN A 763 12.66 -2.05 33.14
CA GLN A 763 12.15 -3.12 32.29
C GLN A 763 10.62 -3.26 32.29
N ILE A 764 9.91 -2.70 33.29
CA ILE A 764 8.43 -2.72 33.33
C ILE A 764 7.79 -1.82 32.25
N TYR A 765 8.43 -0.70 31.89
CA TYR A 765 7.87 0.32 30.98
C TYR A 765 8.09 -0.01 29.50
N ARG A 766 8.40 -1.27 29.18
CA ARG A 766 8.60 -1.71 27.80
C ARG A 766 7.30 -1.56 27.01
N PRO A 767 7.36 -1.13 25.73
CA PRO A 767 6.20 -1.01 24.86
C PRO A 767 5.67 -2.36 24.36
N VAL A 768 5.74 -3.40 25.18
CA VAL A 768 5.07 -4.68 24.94
C VAL A 768 3.72 -4.56 25.64
N ARG A 769 2.62 -4.64 24.88
CA ARG A 769 1.28 -4.66 25.50
C ARG A 769 1.26 -5.83 26.47
N ALA A 770 1.16 -5.59 27.76
CA ALA A 770 0.86 -6.63 28.72
C ALA A 770 -0.63 -6.92 28.61
N TYR A 771 -1.01 -7.98 27.89
CA TYR A 771 -2.31 -8.58 28.13
C TYR A 771 -2.23 -9.35 29.45
N PRO A 772 -3.25 -9.24 30.30
CA PRO A 772 -3.27 -10.00 31.53
C PRO A 772 -3.37 -11.49 31.20
N TRP A 773 -2.51 -12.28 31.83
CA TRP A 773 -2.60 -13.73 31.78
C TRP A 773 -3.90 -14.16 32.47
N PRO A 774 -4.65 -15.11 31.90
CA PRO A 774 -5.71 -15.77 32.66
C PRO A 774 -5.04 -16.54 33.80
N THR A 775 -5.29 -16.09 35.02
CA THR A 775 -4.82 -16.74 36.24
C THR A 775 -5.67 -17.98 36.46
N ASP A 776 -5.10 -19.16 36.19
CA ASP A 776 -5.50 -20.30 37.01
C ASP A 776 -5.06 -19.99 38.45
N ILE A 777 -5.95 -20.23 39.41
CA ILE A 777 -5.74 -19.97 40.84
C ILE A 777 -4.44 -20.66 41.26
N PHE A 778 -3.42 -19.88 41.61
CA PHE A 778 -2.20 -20.44 42.21
C PHE A 778 -2.53 -20.93 43.62
N ILE A 779 -2.55 -22.25 43.83
CA ILE A 779 -2.81 -22.87 45.14
C ILE A 779 -1.45 -23.23 45.77
N PHE A 780 -1.01 -22.46 46.75
CA PHE A 780 0.16 -22.77 47.58
C PHE A 780 -0.31 -23.16 48.99
N LYS A 781 0.14 -24.30 49.51
CA LYS A 781 -0.19 -24.77 50.86
C LYS A 781 0.79 -24.17 51.87
N SER A 782 0.31 -23.46 52.88
CA SER A 782 1.16 -22.84 53.92
C SER A 782 1.39 -23.76 55.12
N ASN A 783 2.63 -23.81 55.64
CA ASN A 783 3.03 -23.63 57.05
C ASN A 783 4.49 -24.07 57.31
N ASN A 784 5.46 -23.56 56.55
CA ASN A 784 6.88 -23.73 56.89
C ASN A 784 7.63 -22.39 56.80
N ASP A 785 8.69 -22.19 57.60
CA ASP A 785 9.57 -21.01 57.51
C ASP A 785 10.32 -20.91 56.16
N ASP A 786 10.18 -21.94 55.31
CA ASP A 786 10.61 -22.01 53.91
C ASP A 786 9.52 -21.54 52.90
N ASP A 787 8.34 -21.09 53.35
CA ASP A 787 7.23 -20.68 52.46
C ASP A 787 7.38 -19.24 51.92
N ILE A 788 6.80 -18.99 50.74
CA ILE A 788 6.78 -17.69 50.06
C ILE A 788 5.99 -16.65 50.91
N PRO A 789 6.54 -15.48 51.24
CA PRO A 789 5.87 -14.51 52.13
C PRO A 789 4.59 -13.89 51.58
N ILE A 790 3.60 -13.61 52.44
CA ILE A 790 2.33 -12.91 52.08
C ILE A 790 2.56 -11.58 51.33
N ALA A 791 3.59 -10.83 51.72
CA ALA A 791 3.94 -9.57 51.07
C ALA A 791 4.29 -9.73 49.57
N PHE A 792 4.80 -10.89 49.15
CA PHE A 792 5.04 -11.21 47.75
C PHE A 792 3.74 -11.28 46.94
N PHE A 793 2.71 -11.92 47.49
CA PHE A 793 1.39 -12.03 46.85
C PHE A 793 0.69 -10.68 46.73
N ASN A 794 0.74 -9.86 47.78
CA ASN A 794 0.21 -8.49 47.73
C ASN A 794 0.90 -7.63 46.64
N CYS A 795 2.19 -7.83 46.39
CA CYS A 795 2.88 -7.14 45.31
C CYS A 795 2.43 -7.62 43.93
N LEU A 796 2.24 -8.92 43.73
CA LEU A 796 1.76 -9.49 42.46
C LEU A 796 0.37 -8.95 42.08
N GLU A 797 -0.56 -8.91 43.04
CA GLU A 797 -1.91 -8.38 42.82
C GLU A 797 -1.91 -6.89 42.42
N ASN A 798 -1.02 -6.10 43.04
CA ASN A 798 -0.88 -4.67 42.71
C ASN A 798 -0.14 -4.40 41.40
N PHE A 799 0.71 -5.33 40.95
CA PHE A 799 1.50 -5.18 39.73
C PHE A 799 0.65 -5.33 38.46
N ASN A 800 -0.41 -6.14 38.52
CA ASN A 800 -1.23 -6.44 37.36
C ASN A 800 -2.70 -6.43 37.78
N THR A 801 -3.42 -5.34 37.47
CA THR A 801 -4.81 -5.07 37.92
C THR A 801 -5.86 -6.09 37.48
N ASN A 802 -5.44 -7.12 36.75
CA ASN A 802 -6.25 -8.19 36.18
C ASN A 802 -5.84 -9.59 36.69
N VAL A 803 -4.99 -9.69 37.72
CA VAL A 803 -4.81 -10.92 38.52
C VAL A 803 -5.96 -10.93 39.52
N PRO A 804 -7.09 -11.62 39.26
CA PRO A 804 -8.19 -11.66 40.21
C PRO A 804 -7.77 -12.54 41.39
N TYR A 805 -7.86 -11.97 42.60
CA TYR A 805 -7.81 -12.61 43.92
C TYR A 805 -7.08 -13.96 44.03
N LEU A 806 -5.86 -13.91 44.58
CA LEU A 806 -5.12 -15.07 45.05
C LEU A 806 -5.64 -15.61 46.41
N THR A 807 -6.81 -15.15 46.88
CA THR A 807 -7.34 -15.43 48.22
C THR A 807 -8.57 -16.34 48.21
N ASP A 808 -8.42 -17.61 47.81
CA ASP A 808 -9.42 -18.64 48.11
C ASP A 808 -8.83 -20.02 48.47
N ALA A 809 -7.62 -20.06 49.02
CA ALA A 809 -7.01 -21.30 49.53
C ALA A 809 -6.34 -21.18 50.92
N ILE A 810 -6.73 -20.20 51.74
CA ILE A 810 -6.22 -20.06 53.13
C ILE A 810 -7.24 -20.60 54.17
N SER A 811 -8.27 -21.33 53.74
CA SER A 811 -9.27 -21.91 54.65
C SER A 811 -9.64 -23.36 54.33
N ASN A 812 -8.65 -24.22 54.10
CA ASN A 812 -8.71 -25.65 54.44
C ASN A 812 -7.34 -26.29 54.61
#